data_AF-A0A0W7WQ32-F1
#
_entry.id   AF-A0A0W7WQ32-F1
#
_cell.length_a   1.000
_cell.length_b   1.000
_cell.length_c   1.000
_cell.angle_alpha   90.00
_cell.angle_beta   90.00
_cell.angle_gamma   90.00
#
_symmetry.space_group_name_H-M   'P 1'
#
loop_
_entity.id
_entity.type
_entity.pdbx_description
1 polymer ?
#
loop_
_entity_poly.entity_id
_entity_poly.type
_entity_poly.pdbx_seq_one_letter_code
_entity_poly.pdbx_strand_id
1 'polypeptide(L)'
;MRRLALLFALLGLSAAPASAQGLASCDFGFEVDTQSSAFQAMVVDGEAKPGFWLSINRAPSDVREIARFVGRMQICLSTPDGKPREITRNGRRITLDSPFVSSCTVALLPGNRLLTNRHCFHDPDLERGGFEIVQEARVNFNYTDQDTTSAVRTYRVLPRALAEDAALDAMVLQVIGGDANADLGGHLPLRMMTRAEPFQELRMIHHPGGDPQQYSTGTCQVHRRQSEIPPEDSVFRHTCESTGGSSGALLFDARTLAVVALHNQGGLSRVGDSFNGGHKIGPIAAALGLGFESVEQAEPERDPAPDRAAAATAALGAALIPTDPQTRMEALARVAEDFDGTPAAATAKRLQTQLRDELAAEQARQSERAEAERTQAAQSALEAALNPLDPTALRAVRDRFAGTEAARRAEAELDRIDAAETLERRANDALSAALRIDDLTRRIAQLLVVAKDFPETRAGLRAQDAAARYAETLRQERADPSEALIALFRQGPEADLSQIPVVRVPIIENPGPQKDIQARLVTSKARSPVDTLYDHLRVHLQTMEVSGRDDALRAQLGGARNFRAVQVYHDTDGTRAALRGWVSGGELSMLVLVLPAEARPARLVRLAIPAGPRGLHPGDDPGYVVPDSNYVAQAPDGGLLIQLDTARRCSGTRRMGIIVSLAPGLNRLNWVSPIRTAGGNHFGFTEDSLFAVDGGSCENDYLYEIDMATGRVKTREVIPSAQDAGDFTAVDGKDLYLVLYNRFMQFRLP
;
A
#
# COMPACT_ATOMS: atom_id res chain seq x y z
N MET A 1 -22.25 -75.45 -19.20
CA MET A 1 -23.62 -75.71 -19.72
C MET A 1 -24.63 -75.56 -18.60
N ARG A 2 -25.86 -75.09 -18.87
CA ARG A 2 -27.18 -75.35 -18.19
C ARG A 2 -27.14 -75.82 -16.71
N ARG A 3 -27.93 -75.36 -15.73
CA ARG A 3 -29.27 -74.69 -15.59
C ARG A 3 -29.42 -74.41 -14.06
N LEU A 4 -30.38 -73.69 -13.47
CA LEU A 4 -31.45 -72.73 -13.84
C LEU A 4 -31.82 -71.97 -12.54
N ALA A 5 -32.51 -70.82 -12.60
CA ALA A 5 -33.04 -70.13 -11.41
C ALA A 5 -34.44 -70.63 -11.00
N LEU A 6 -34.84 -70.41 -9.74
CA LEU A 6 -36.23 -70.04 -9.40
C LEU A 6 -36.29 -69.20 -8.12
N LEU A 7 -37.23 -68.26 -8.10
CA LEU A 7 -37.51 -67.32 -7.01
C LEU A 7 -38.29 -67.99 -5.87
N PHE A 8 -38.12 -67.47 -4.64
CA PHE A 8 -39.25 -67.23 -3.74
C PHE A 8 -39.03 -65.91 -3.00
N ALA A 9 -39.96 -64.97 -3.15
CA ALA A 9 -39.92 -63.69 -2.46
C ALA A 9 -40.77 -63.76 -1.18
N LEU A 10 -40.22 -63.30 -0.06
CA LEU A 10 -40.91 -63.17 1.21
C LEU A 10 -40.65 -61.76 1.75
N LEU A 11 -41.71 -60.95 1.86
CA LEU A 11 -41.63 -59.65 2.52
C LEU A 11 -41.49 -59.85 4.03
N GLY A 12 -40.30 -59.60 4.57
CA GLY A 12 -40.10 -59.43 6.00
C GLY A 12 -40.17 -57.95 6.37
N LEU A 13 -41.16 -57.54 7.16
CA LEU A 13 -41.07 -56.29 7.91
C LEU A 13 -40.05 -56.46 9.04
N SER A 14 -38.81 -56.07 8.80
CA SER A 14 -37.80 -55.92 9.84
C SER A 14 -38.04 -54.61 10.60
N ALA A 15 -38.80 -54.68 11.70
CA ALA A 15 -38.73 -53.67 12.75
C ALA A 15 -37.30 -53.67 13.30
N ALA A 16 -36.49 -52.69 12.91
CA ALA A 16 -35.14 -52.52 13.46
C ALA A 16 -35.23 -52.22 14.95
N PRO A 17 -34.47 -52.91 15.81
CA PRO A 17 -34.41 -52.54 17.22
C PRO A 17 -33.82 -51.13 17.32
N ALA A 18 -34.53 -50.23 17.99
CA ALA A 18 -33.97 -48.92 18.32
C ALA A 18 -32.79 -49.11 19.26
N SER A 19 -31.57 -49.02 18.72
CA SER A 19 -30.34 -49.01 19.51
C SER A 19 -30.41 -47.84 20.47
N ALA A 20 -30.55 -48.11 21.77
CA ALA A 20 -30.43 -47.09 22.80
C ALA A 20 -29.03 -46.49 22.69
N GLN A 21 -28.94 -45.28 22.13
CA GLN A 21 -27.70 -44.52 22.07
C GLN A 21 -27.30 -44.23 23.52
N GLY A 22 -26.18 -44.81 23.96
CA GLY A 22 -25.66 -44.53 25.29
C GLY A 22 -25.38 -43.03 25.40
N LEU A 23 -25.97 -42.38 26.40
CA LEU A 23 -25.69 -40.98 26.72
C LEU A 23 -24.18 -40.84 26.95
N ALA A 24 -23.58 -39.82 26.34
CA ALA A 24 -22.17 -39.53 26.52
C ALA A 24 -21.85 -39.25 28.00
N SER A 25 -20.70 -39.72 28.48
CA SER A 25 -20.30 -39.59 29.88
C SER A 25 -19.89 -38.16 30.22
N CYS A 26 -20.34 -37.68 31.38
CA CYS A 26 -19.92 -36.40 31.97
C CYS A 26 -18.40 -36.36 32.23
N ASP A 27 -17.72 -35.31 31.75
CA ASP A 27 -16.31 -35.07 32.06
C ASP A 27 -16.15 -34.28 33.37
N PHE A 28 -16.00 -34.99 34.48
CA PHE A 28 -15.71 -34.41 35.79
C PHE A 28 -14.19 -34.23 36.00
N GLY A 29 -13.58 -33.45 35.11
CA GLY A 29 -12.15 -33.15 35.15
C GLY A 29 -11.73 -32.13 36.23
N PHE A 30 -10.43 -32.11 36.47
CA PHE A 30 -9.70 -30.95 36.97
C PHE A 30 -8.74 -30.53 35.87
N GLU A 31 -8.68 -29.24 35.55
CA GLU A 31 -7.59 -28.72 34.73
C GLU A 31 -6.33 -28.74 35.60
N VAL A 32 -5.45 -29.71 35.32
CA VAL A 32 -4.13 -29.82 35.94
C VAL A 32 -3.13 -29.27 34.94
N ASP A 33 -2.72 -28.01 35.13
CA ASP A 33 -1.53 -27.52 34.43
C ASP A 33 -0.31 -28.21 35.04
N THR A 34 0.64 -28.59 34.19
CA THR A 34 1.90 -29.22 34.61
C THR A 34 3.08 -28.26 34.54
N GLN A 35 2.84 -27.01 34.16
CA GLN A 35 3.85 -25.94 34.12
C GLN A 35 3.78 -25.04 35.36
N SER A 36 4.22 -25.57 36.52
CA SER A 36 4.49 -24.85 37.78
C SER A 36 3.66 -23.57 38.02
N SER A 37 2.43 -23.74 38.51
CA SER A 37 1.51 -22.62 38.79
C SER A 37 2.13 -21.52 39.68
N ALA A 38 3.10 -21.87 40.54
CA ALA A 38 3.79 -20.94 41.43
C ALA A 38 4.42 -19.71 40.74
N PHE A 39 4.86 -19.81 39.48
CA PHE A 39 5.42 -18.65 38.75
C PHE A 39 4.33 -17.87 37.99
N GLN A 40 3.35 -18.56 37.41
CA GLN A 40 2.21 -17.90 36.75
C GLN A 40 1.29 -17.20 37.75
N ALA A 41 1.04 -17.76 38.94
CA ALA A 41 0.29 -17.08 39.99
C ALA A 41 0.93 -15.74 40.38
N MET A 42 2.25 -15.65 40.51
CA MET A 42 2.92 -14.37 40.82
C MET A 42 2.86 -13.34 39.69
N VAL A 43 2.84 -13.76 38.42
CA VAL A 43 2.88 -12.86 37.25
C VAL A 43 1.47 -12.49 36.76
N VAL A 44 0.52 -13.42 36.80
CA VAL A 44 -0.85 -13.25 36.29
C VAL A 44 -1.76 -12.52 37.30
N ASP A 45 -1.55 -12.73 38.62
CA ASP A 45 -2.24 -11.96 39.67
C ASP A 45 -1.86 -10.46 39.65
N GLY A 46 -0.71 -10.12 39.06
CA GLY A 46 -0.23 -8.73 38.98
C GLY A 46 -0.76 -7.93 37.78
N GLU A 47 -0.89 -8.56 36.60
CA GLU A 47 -1.09 -7.83 35.34
C GLU A 47 -2.39 -8.17 34.57
N ALA A 48 -3.04 -9.31 34.83
CA ALA A 48 -4.16 -9.78 34.00
C ALA A 48 -5.51 -9.91 34.73
N LYS A 49 -5.51 -10.22 36.03
CA LYS A 49 -6.72 -10.27 36.87
C LYS A 49 -6.75 -9.07 37.83
N PRO A 50 -7.38 -7.92 37.48
CA PRO A 50 -7.57 -6.83 38.43
C PRO A 50 -8.69 -7.19 39.42
N GLY A 51 -8.33 -7.99 40.44
CA GLY A 51 -9.21 -8.45 41.50
C GLY A 51 -8.46 -9.09 42.67
N PHE A 52 -8.83 -8.75 43.90
CA PHE A 52 -8.12 -9.09 45.15
C PHE A 52 -8.53 -10.46 45.74
N TRP A 53 -8.70 -11.48 44.90
CA TRP A 53 -8.75 -12.86 45.37
C TRP A 53 -7.36 -13.37 45.66
N LEU A 54 -7.23 -14.16 46.73
CA LEU A 54 -6.02 -14.90 47.03
C LEU A 54 -6.36 -16.39 47.12
N SER A 55 -5.42 -17.27 46.72
CA SER A 55 -5.51 -18.70 47.02
C SER A 55 -5.79 -18.89 48.51
N ILE A 56 -6.69 -19.83 48.85
CA ILE A 56 -7.03 -20.12 50.24
C ILE A 56 -5.81 -20.53 51.09
N ASN A 57 -4.76 -21.06 50.46
CA ASN A 57 -3.51 -21.40 51.12
C ASN A 57 -2.80 -20.17 51.73
N ARG A 58 -3.12 -18.96 51.26
CA ARG A 58 -2.65 -17.66 51.80
C ARG A 58 -3.58 -17.05 52.86
N ALA A 59 -4.75 -17.64 53.11
CA ALA A 59 -5.71 -17.11 54.09
C ALA A 59 -5.24 -17.29 55.53
N PRO A 60 -5.75 -16.48 56.48
CA PRO A 60 -5.64 -16.73 57.92
C PRO A 60 -6.08 -18.15 58.32
N SER A 61 -5.51 -18.70 59.39
CA SER A 61 -5.67 -20.12 59.75
C SER A 61 -7.10 -20.53 60.10
N ASP A 62 -7.85 -19.63 60.72
CA ASP A 62 -9.27 -19.73 61.03
C ASP A 62 -10.14 -19.75 59.75
N VAL A 63 -9.84 -18.88 58.79
CA VAL A 63 -10.48 -18.91 57.45
C VAL A 63 -10.20 -20.23 56.74
N ARG A 64 -8.95 -20.74 56.79
CA ARG A 64 -8.61 -22.06 56.21
C ARG A 64 -9.32 -23.22 56.91
N GLU A 65 -9.52 -23.14 58.23
CA GLU A 65 -10.23 -24.17 59.00
C GLU A 65 -11.70 -24.28 58.59
N ILE A 66 -12.34 -23.16 58.26
CA ILE A 66 -13.70 -23.15 57.71
C ILE A 66 -13.70 -23.64 56.26
N ALA A 67 -12.70 -23.26 55.47
CA ALA A 67 -12.64 -23.52 54.04
C ALA A 67 -12.60 -25.00 53.65
N ARG A 68 -12.10 -25.90 54.52
CA ARG A 68 -12.17 -27.36 54.32
C ARG A 68 -13.60 -27.89 54.17
N PHE A 69 -14.59 -27.16 54.69
CA PHE A 69 -16.02 -27.48 54.59
C PHE A 69 -16.72 -26.75 53.43
N VAL A 70 -15.99 -25.99 52.63
CA VAL A 70 -16.45 -25.39 51.37
C VAL A 70 -15.87 -26.19 50.22
N GLY A 71 -16.70 -26.55 49.24
CA GLY A 71 -16.29 -27.41 48.13
C GLY A 71 -16.70 -26.88 46.76
N ARG A 72 -16.07 -27.42 45.72
CA ARG A 72 -16.46 -27.22 44.31
C ARG A 72 -17.54 -28.22 43.95
N MET A 73 -18.79 -27.76 43.83
CA MET A 73 -19.87 -28.52 43.23
C MET A 73 -19.70 -28.53 41.71
N GLN A 74 -19.83 -29.69 41.09
CA GLN A 74 -19.92 -29.88 39.64
C GLN A 74 -21.24 -30.58 39.32
N ILE A 75 -22.04 -30.00 38.43
CA ILE A 75 -23.35 -30.51 38.04
C ILE A 75 -23.31 -30.84 36.54
N CYS A 76 -23.52 -32.10 36.19
CA CYS A 76 -23.61 -32.54 34.81
C CYS A 76 -25.06 -32.44 34.33
N LEU A 77 -25.30 -31.47 33.46
CA LEU A 77 -26.60 -31.15 32.86
C LEU A 77 -26.64 -31.67 31.42
N SER A 78 -27.80 -32.13 30.99
CA SER A 78 -27.98 -32.64 29.62
C SER A 78 -29.38 -32.35 29.09
N THR A 79 -29.49 -32.38 27.77
CA THR A 79 -30.75 -32.20 27.05
C THR A 79 -31.44 -33.54 26.84
N PRO A 80 -32.79 -33.59 26.78
CA PRO A 80 -33.52 -34.85 26.56
C PRO A 80 -33.17 -35.60 25.26
N ASP A 81 -32.66 -34.91 24.24
CA ASP A 81 -32.22 -35.52 22.98
C ASP A 81 -30.69 -35.66 22.84
N GLY A 82 -29.94 -35.36 23.91
CA GLY A 82 -28.48 -35.46 23.95
C GLY A 82 -27.73 -34.51 23.03
N LYS A 83 -28.39 -33.54 22.38
CA LYS A 83 -27.74 -32.62 21.44
C LYS A 83 -27.35 -31.29 22.10
N PRO A 84 -26.29 -30.62 21.61
CA PRO A 84 -25.94 -29.26 21.99
C PRO A 84 -27.11 -28.28 21.86
N ARG A 85 -27.04 -27.18 22.61
CA ARG A 85 -28.04 -26.10 22.59
C ARG A 85 -27.36 -24.75 22.68
N GLU A 86 -27.94 -23.77 22.00
CA GLU A 86 -27.52 -22.38 22.11
C GLU A 86 -28.40 -21.68 23.16
N ILE A 87 -27.75 -21.08 24.15
CA ILE A 87 -28.41 -20.25 25.18
C ILE A 87 -27.93 -18.80 25.08
N THR A 88 -28.67 -17.87 25.66
CA THR A 88 -28.25 -16.47 25.80
C THR A 88 -27.94 -16.18 27.26
N ARG A 89 -26.71 -15.78 27.58
CA ARG A 89 -26.27 -15.40 28.93
C ARG A 89 -25.58 -14.05 28.87
N ASN A 90 -26.01 -13.10 29.71
CA ASN A 90 -25.51 -11.71 29.73
C ASN A 90 -25.49 -11.04 28.33
N GLY A 91 -26.54 -11.27 27.53
CA GLY A 91 -26.67 -10.74 26.17
C GLY A 91 -25.80 -11.44 25.10
N ARG A 92 -24.96 -12.41 25.46
CA ARG A 92 -24.15 -13.19 24.52
C ARG A 92 -24.77 -14.57 24.26
N ARG A 93 -24.90 -14.95 22.99
CA ARG A 93 -25.27 -16.32 22.58
C ARG A 93 -24.05 -17.23 22.74
N ILE A 94 -24.23 -18.38 23.38
CA ILE A 94 -23.20 -19.41 23.57
C ILE A 94 -23.82 -20.79 23.29
N THR A 95 -23.10 -21.62 22.53
CA THR A 95 -23.45 -23.03 22.36
C THR A 95 -22.82 -23.85 23.46
N LEU A 96 -23.62 -24.67 24.13
CA LEU A 96 -23.18 -25.64 25.14
C LEU A 96 -23.44 -27.05 24.60
N ASP A 97 -22.49 -27.95 24.81
CA ASP A 97 -22.64 -29.37 24.50
C ASP A 97 -23.62 -30.06 25.46
N SER A 98 -24.06 -31.27 25.11
CA SER A 98 -24.86 -32.11 25.99
C SER A 98 -24.23 -33.51 26.10
N PRO A 99 -23.78 -33.96 27.28
CA PRO A 99 -23.80 -33.23 28.55
C PRO A 99 -22.83 -32.04 28.61
N PHE A 100 -23.13 -31.08 29.48
CA PHE A 100 -22.27 -29.98 29.89
C PHE A 100 -22.11 -30.01 31.42
N VAL A 101 -20.92 -29.72 31.93
CA VAL A 101 -20.65 -29.66 33.37
C VAL A 101 -20.56 -28.20 33.81
N SER A 102 -21.50 -27.76 34.64
CA SER A 102 -21.42 -26.48 35.34
C SER A 102 -20.67 -26.63 36.66
N SER A 103 -20.07 -25.54 37.15
CA SER A 103 -19.44 -25.48 38.47
C SER A 103 -20.14 -24.45 39.36
N CYS A 104 -20.21 -24.75 40.65
CA CYS A 104 -20.71 -23.89 41.74
C CYS A 104 -19.88 -24.11 43.01
N THR A 105 -20.11 -23.28 44.02
CA THR A 105 -19.61 -23.43 45.38
C THR A 105 -20.69 -24.04 46.28
N VAL A 106 -20.28 -24.81 47.30
CA VAL A 106 -21.21 -25.46 48.24
C VAL A 106 -20.60 -25.55 49.63
N ALA A 107 -21.42 -25.44 50.69
CA ALA A 107 -21.01 -25.60 52.08
C ALA A 107 -21.52 -26.92 52.68
N LEU A 108 -20.64 -27.65 53.39
CA LEU A 108 -20.96 -28.89 54.10
C LEU A 108 -21.59 -28.60 55.47
N LEU A 109 -22.81 -29.08 55.65
CA LEU A 109 -23.61 -29.00 56.88
C LEU A 109 -23.60 -30.36 57.62
N PRO A 110 -24.11 -30.43 58.87
CA PRO A 110 -24.20 -31.71 59.58
C PRO A 110 -25.17 -32.69 58.88
N GLY A 111 -24.83 -33.98 58.91
CA GLY A 111 -25.64 -35.06 58.34
C GLY A 111 -25.37 -35.31 56.86
N ASN A 112 -24.18 -34.96 56.37
CA ASN A 112 -23.77 -35.03 54.97
C ASN A 112 -24.67 -34.19 54.04
N ARG A 113 -25.28 -33.15 54.61
CA ARG A 113 -26.11 -32.17 53.90
C ARG A 113 -25.23 -31.08 53.28
N LEU A 114 -25.66 -30.53 52.15
CA LEU A 114 -24.92 -29.56 51.37
C LEU A 114 -25.79 -28.34 51.08
N LEU A 115 -25.33 -27.12 51.37
CA LEU A 115 -26.03 -25.87 51.06
C LEU A 115 -25.39 -25.17 49.86
N THR A 116 -26.18 -24.84 48.85
CA THR A 116 -25.78 -24.07 47.65
C THR A 116 -26.98 -23.31 47.08
N ASN A 117 -26.84 -22.63 45.94
CA ASN A 117 -27.98 -22.00 45.27
C ASN A 117 -28.84 -23.02 44.53
N ARG A 118 -30.14 -22.72 44.42
CA ARG A 118 -31.07 -23.50 43.60
C ARG A 118 -30.71 -23.40 42.10
N HIS A 119 -30.31 -22.21 41.64
CA HIS A 119 -29.93 -22.02 40.23
C HIS A 119 -28.69 -22.83 39.79
N CYS A 120 -27.89 -23.39 40.71
CA CYS A 120 -26.81 -24.32 40.34
C CYS A 120 -27.33 -25.62 39.70
N PHE A 121 -28.58 -26.00 40.00
CA PHE A 121 -29.26 -27.17 39.44
C PHE A 121 -30.43 -26.78 38.51
N HIS A 122 -31.02 -25.60 38.76
CA HIS A 122 -32.22 -25.09 38.09
C HIS A 122 -32.02 -23.65 37.59
N ASP A 123 -30.97 -23.42 36.78
CA ASP A 123 -30.70 -22.13 36.11
C ASP A 123 -31.77 -21.88 35.03
N PRO A 124 -32.57 -20.79 35.13
CA PRO A 124 -33.69 -20.57 34.19
C PRO A 124 -33.28 -20.37 32.73
N ASP A 125 -32.03 -20.00 32.45
CA ASP A 125 -31.53 -19.85 31.08
C ASP A 125 -31.04 -21.19 30.51
N LEU A 126 -30.52 -22.09 31.37
CA LEU A 126 -30.18 -23.47 30.99
C LEU A 126 -31.45 -24.32 30.80
N GLU A 127 -32.42 -24.24 31.71
CA GLU A 127 -33.72 -24.92 31.58
C GLU A 127 -34.45 -24.47 30.30
N ARG A 128 -34.49 -23.17 30.01
CA ARG A 128 -35.06 -22.65 28.74
C ARG A 128 -34.28 -23.06 27.50
N GLY A 129 -32.99 -23.37 27.64
CA GLY A 129 -32.17 -24.02 26.61
C GLY A 129 -32.51 -25.50 26.41
N GLY A 130 -33.22 -26.13 27.36
CA GLY A 130 -33.56 -27.55 27.37
C GLY A 130 -32.60 -28.42 28.19
N PHE A 131 -31.73 -27.84 29.02
CA PHE A 131 -30.82 -28.58 29.93
C PHE A 131 -31.52 -29.01 31.22
N GLU A 132 -32.59 -29.78 31.09
CA GLU A 132 -33.50 -30.13 32.19
C GLU A 132 -33.07 -31.38 33.00
N ILE A 133 -32.07 -32.14 32.51
CA ILE A 133 -31.68 -33.42 33.10
C ILE A 133 -30.32 -33.32 33.78
N VAL A 134 -30.32 -33.38 35.12
CA VAL A 134 -29.09 -33.59 35.92
C VAL A 134 -28.72 -35.08 35.89
N GLN A 135 -27.67 -35.45 35.15
CA GLN A 135 -27.21 -36.84 35.06
C GLN A 135 -26.45 -37.28 36.31
N GLU A 136 -25.56 -36.43 36.79
CA GLU A 136 -24.76 -36.66 37.99
C GLU A 136 -24.34 -35.31 38.60
N ALA A 137 -24.19 -35.26 39.92
CA ALA A 137 -23.55 -34.15 40.62
C ALA A 137 -22.46 -34.68 41.54
N ARG A 138 -21.36 -33.93 41.65
CA ARG A 138 -20.20 -34.27 42.51
C ARG A 138 -19.74 -33.04 43.27
N VAL A 139 -19.34 -33.22 44.53
CA VAL A 139 -18.68 -32.18 45.33
C VAL A 139 -17.22 -32.56 45.56
N ASN A 140 -16.33 -31.59 45.43
CA ASN A 140 -14.89 -31.75 45.62
C ASN A 140 -14.42 -30.83 46.75
N PHE A 141 -14.05 -31.40 47.89
CA PHE A 141 -13.45 -30.67 49.02
C PHE A 141 -11.92 -30.70 48.92
N ASN A 142 -11.26 -29.72 49.56
CA ASN A 142 -9.80 -29.55 49.56
C ASN A 142 -9.15 -29.34 48.17
N TYR A 143 -9.91 -28.86 47.18
CA TYR A 143 -9.34 -28.41 45.91
C TYR A 143 -8.79 -26.98 46.05
N THR A 144 -7.59 -26.84 46.61
CA THR A 144 -6.99 -25.55 46.99
C THR A 144 -5.84 -25.10 46.08
N ASP A 145 -5.45 -25.93 45.12
CA ASP A 145 -4.36 -25.74 44.18
C ASP A 145 -4.67 -26.46 42.83
N GLN A 146 -4.04 -26.00 41.74
CA GLN A 146 -4.13 -26.55 40.39
C GLN A 146 -3.06 -27.63 40.14
N ASP A 147 -1.89 -27.54 40.76
CA ASP A 147 -0.76 -28.46 40.53
C ASP A 147 -0.98 -29.85 41.16
N THR A 148 -1.73 -29.97 42.27
CA THR A 148 -2.04 -31.26 42.92
C THR A 148 -3.52 -31.45 43.32
N THR A 149 -4.14 -32.48 42.73
CA THR A 149 -5.45 -33.00 43.15
C THR A 149 -5.41 -34.10 44.23
N SER A 150 -4.23 -34.50 44.72
CA SER A 150 -4.07 -35.63 45.67
C SER A 150 -4.77 -35.44 47.03
N ALA A 151 -4.90 -34.20 47.48
CA ALA A 151 -5.62 -33.84 48.72
C ALA A 151 -7.14 -33.79 48.54
N VAL A 152 -7.63 -33.77 47.29
CA VAL A 152 -9.05 -33.59 46.98
C VAL A 152 -9.86 -34.79 47.46
N ARG A 153 -11.06 -34.51 47.97
CA ARG A 153 -12.05 -35.52 48.36
C ARG A 153 -13.33 -35.31 47.57
N THR A 154 -13.58 -36.20 46.62
CA THR A 154 -14.73 -36.15 45.72
C THR A 154 -15.83 -37.09 46.20
N TYR A 155 -17.04 -36.54 46.37
CA TYR A 155 -18.23 -37.31 46.73
C TYR A 155 -19.32 -37.16 45.70
N ARG A 156 -20.13 -38.20 45.52
CA ARG A 156 -21.35 -38.13 44.71
C ARG A 156 -22.44 -37.42 45.51
N VAL A 157 -23.24 -36.62 44.83
CA VAL A 157 -24.34 -35.86 45.42
C VAL A 157 -25.65 -36.36 44.82
N LEU A 158 -26.66 -36.58 45.67
CA LEU A 158 -28.02 -36.86 45.22
C LEU A 158 -28.56 -35.60 44.52
N PRO A 159 -28.88 -35.64 43.20
CA PRO A 159 -29.30 -34.43 42.48
C PRO A 159 -30.64 -33.84 42.92
N ARG A 160 -31.43 -34.60 43.68
CA ARG A 160 -32.72 -34.17 44.22
C ARG A 160 -32.53 -33.39 45.52
N ALA A 161 -33.12 -32.20 45.59
CA ALA A 161 -33.21 -31.42 46.82
C ALA A 161 -33.82 -32.23 47.98
N LEU A 162 -33.21 -32.12 49.16
CA LEU A 162 -33.85 -32.45 50.44
C LEU A 162 -34.84 -31.35 50.84
N ALA A 163 -34.47 -30.10 50.58
CA ALA A 163 -35.28 -28.90 50.75
C ALA A 163 -34.76 -27.83 49.77
N GLU A 164 -35.65 -26.98 49.25
CA GLU A 164 -35.27 -25.80 48.46
C GLU A 164 -36.26 -24.66 48.66
N ASP A 165 -35.81 -23.44 48.45
CA ASP A 165 -36.63 -22.24 48.38
C ASP A 165 -36.24 -21.47 47.11
N ALA A 166 -37.20 -21.29 46.20
CA ALA A 166 -36.99 -20.65 44.92
C ALA A 166 -36.93 -19.11 44.99
N ALA A 167 -37.49 -18.50 46.03
CA ALA A 167 -37.46 -17.04 46.24
C ALA A 167 -36.18 -16.58 46.93
N LEU A 168 -35.58 -17.45 47.76
CA LEU A 168 -34.28 -17.26 48.39
C LEU A 168 -33.11 -17.85 47.58
N ASP A 169 -33.40 -18.48 46.45
CA ASP A 169 -32.47 -19.19 45.58
C ASP A 169 -31.51 -20.10 46.37
N ALA A 170 -32.07 -20.95 47.24
CA ALA A 170 -31.31 -21.79 48.17
C ALA A 170 -31.77 -23.24 48.11
N MET A 171 -30.82 -24.18 48.17
CA MET A 171 -31.05 -25.61 48.01
C MET A 171 -30.19 -26.42 48.97
N VAL A 172 -30.79 -27.45 49.59
CA VAL A 172 -30.12 -28.44 50.42
C VAL A 172 -30.06 -29.77 49.68
N LEU A 173 -28.86 -30.32 49.53
CA LEU A 173 -28.60 -31.60 48.87
C LEU A 173 -27.97 -32.61 49.85
N GLN A 174 -27.81 -33.85 49.42
CA GLN A 174 -27.26 -34.95 50.22
C GLN A 174 -26.02 -35.57 49.55
N VAL A 175 -24.90 -35.68 50.26
CA VAL A 175 -23.79 -36.55 49.86
C VAL A 175 -24.21 -38.02 49.99
N ILE A 176 -23.88 -38.83 48.98
CA ILE A 176 -24.20 -40.25 48.90
C ILE A 176 -22.95 -41.08 48.55
N GLY A 177 -22.89 -42.31 49.07
CA GLY A 177 -21.78 -43.24 48.80
C GLY A 177 -20.49 -42.96 49.59
N GLY A 178 -20.53 -42.08 50.60
CA GLY A 178 -19.43 -41.78 51.52
C GLY A 178 -19.92 -40.89 52.67
N ASP A 179 -19.03 -40.58 53.63
CA ASP A 179 -19.31 -39.70 54.76
C ASP A 179 -18.31 -38.53 54.79
N ALA A 180 -18.66 -37.45 54.10
CA ALA A 180 -17.83 -36.25 54.03
C ALA A 180 -17.66 -35.56 55.39
N ASN A 181 -18.63 -35.66 56.30
CA ASN A 181 -18.47 -35.12 57.66
C ASN A 181 -17.40 -35.87 58.46
N ALA A 182 -17.40 -37.21 58.39
CA ALA A 182 -16.39 -38.03 59.04
C ALA A 182 -15.01 -37.80 58.41
N ASP A 183 -14.91 -37.84 57.07
CA ASP A 183 -13.65 -37.75 56.34
C ASP A 183 -12.95 -36.38 56.48
N LEU A 184 -13.72 -35.29 56.63
CA LEU A 184 -13.18 -33.92 56.81
C LEU A 184 -13.09 -33.50 58.29
N GLY A 185 -13.52 -34.37 59.21
CA GLY A 185 -13.51 -34.13 60.65
C GLY A 185 -14.45 -33.00 61.09
N GLY A 186 -15.66 -32.92 60.52
CA GLY A 186 -16.71 -31.99 60.94
C GLY A 186 -17.62 -31.46 59.83
N HIS A 187 -18.17 -30.28 60.06
CA HIS A 187 -18.98 -29.49 59.14
C HIS A 187 -18.75 -28.00 59.39
N LEU A 188 -19.31 -27.15 58.53
CA LEU A 188 -19.33 -25.71 58.73
C LEU A 188 -19.93 -25.35 60.11
N PRO A 189 -19.30 -24.48 60.92
CA PRO A 189 -19.91 -23.97 62.15
C PRO A 189 -21.25 -23.29 61.87
N LEU A 190 -22.32 -23.75 62.52
CA LEU A 190 -23.68 -23.24 62.31
C LEU A 190 -23.93 -21.94 63.11
N ARG A 191 -23.08 -20.93 62.90
CA ARG A 191 -23.18 -19.61 63.55
C ARG A 191 -23.52 -18.56 62.49
N MET A 192 -24.51 -17.71 62.76
CA MET A 192 -24.95 -16.66 61.83
C MET A 192 -25.05 -15.28 62.47
N MET A 193 -24.90 -14.25 61.65
CA MET A 193 -25.34 -12.89 61.96
C MET A 193 -26.63 -12.57 61.21
N THR A 194 -27.67 -12.23 61.96
CA THR A 194 -28.98 -11.80 61.43
C THR A 194 -28.96 -10.36 60.93
N ARG A 195 -28.11 -9.52 61.54
CA ARG A 195 -27.93 -8.10 61.22
C ARG A 195 -26.62 -7.89 60.47
N ALA A 196 -26.68 -7.12 59.39
CA ALA A 196 -25.52 -6.74 58.59
C ALA A 196 -25.55 -5.23 58.34
N GLU A 197 -24.46 -4.55 58.68
CA GLU A 197 -24.35 -3.09 58.54
C GLU A 197 -23.60 -2.71 57.26
N PRO A 198 -23.96 -1.61 56.58
CA PRO A 198 -23.18 -1.06 55.47
C PRO A 198 -21.68 -0.94 55.82
N PHE A 199 -20.80 -1.29 54.88
CA PHE A 199 -19.34 -1.30 55.04
C PHE A 199 -18.78 -2.30 56.06
N GLN A 200 -19.60 -3.19 56.64
CA GLN A 200 -19.09 -4.30 57.44
C GLN A 200 -18.20 -5.22 56.57
N GLU A 201 -16.96 -5.43 56.98
CA GLU A 201 -16.00 -6.26 56.25
C GLU A 201 -16.45 -7.72 56.22
N LEU A 202 -16.34 -8.34 55.05
CA LEU A 202 -16.74 -9.71 54.79
C LEU A 202 -15.54 -10.57 54.33
N ARG A 203 -15.75 -11.89 54.41
CA ARG A 203 -14.94 -12.90 53.74
C ARG A 203 -15.87 -13.78 52.92
N MET A 204 -15.55 -14.01 51.66
CA MET A 204 -16.17 -15.04 50.83
C MET A 204 -15.12 -16.12 50.57
N ILE A 205 -15.51 -17.39 50.72
CA ILE A 205 -14.70 -18.57 50.37
C ILE A 205 -15.42 -19.27 49.23
N HIS A 206 -14.77 -19.44 48.08
CA HIS A 206 -15.44 -19.86 46.84
C HIS A 206 -14.51 -20.49 45.80
N HIS A 207 -15.12 -21.03 44.73
CA HIS A 207 -14.45 -21.55 43.53
C HIS A 207 -14.80 -20.69 42.30
N PRO A 208 -14.19 -19.50 42.14
CA PRO A 208 -14.44 -18.62 40.99
C PRO A 208 -14.00 -19.33 39.71
N GLY A 209 -14.79 -19.30 38.64
CA GLY A 209 -14.55 -20.06 37.41
C GLY A 209 -14.67 -21.58 37.51
N GLY A 210 -14.77 -22.15 38.72
CA GLY A 210 -14.45 -23.56 38.96
C GLY A 210 -12.96 -23.82 39.27
N ASP A 211 -12.16 -22.75 39.40
CA ASP A 211 -10.74 -22.74 39.79
C ASP A 211 -10.55 -23.33 41.21
N PRO A 212 -9.29 -23.57 41.63
CA PRO A 212 -8.96 -23.83 43.02
C PRO A 212 -9.53 -22.81 44.00
N GLN A 213 -9.80 -23.27 45.22
CA GLN A 213 -10.45 -22.51 46.27
C GLN A 213 -9.70 -21.21 46.58
N GLN A 214 -10.43 -20.11 46.50
CA GLN A 214 -9.95 -18.75 46.75
C GLN A 214 -10.75 -18.11 47.88
N TYR A 215 -10.22 -17.01 48.40
CA TYR A 215 -10.96 -16.14 49.30
C TYR A 215 -10.76 -14.67 48.95
N SER A 216 -11.80 -13.87 49.20
CA SER A 216 -11.81 -12.43 48.92
C SER A 216 -11.10 -11.62 50.00
N THR A 217 -10.32 -10.60 49.61
CA THR A 217 -9.62 -9.70 50.54
C THR A 217 -9.86 -8.22 50.23
N GLY A 218 -9.65 -7.34 51.22
CA GLY A 218 -9.48 -5.88 51.06
C GLY A 218 -10.71 -5.06 50.68
N THR A 219 -11.48 -5.52 49.70
CA THR A 219 -12.62 -4.81 49.08
C THR A 219 -13.97 -5.49 49.35
N CYS A 220 -13.96 -6.71 49.91
CA CYS A 220 -15.16 -7.47 50.25
C CYS A 220 -15.82 -6.96 51.53
N GLN A 221 -16.96 -6.29 51.37
CA GLN A 221 -17.76 -5.74 52.47
C GLN A 221 -19.26 -5.72 52.08
N VAL A 222 -20.12 -5.52 53.06
CA VAL A 222 -21.53 -5.18 52.84
C VAL A 222 -21.60 -3.87 52.06
N HIS A 223 -22.38 -3.85 50.98
CA HIS A 223 -22.45 -2.68 50.10
C HIS A 223 -23.11 -1.49 50.81
N ARG A 224 -22.65 -0.26 50.52
CA ARG A 224 -23.16 0.96 51.17
C ARG A 224 -24.69 1.11 51.05
N ARG A 225 -25.24 0.67 49.91
CA ARG A 225 -26.68 0.66 49.58
C ARG A 225 -27.45 -0.52 50.17
N GLN A 226 -26.89 -1.30 51.09
CA GLN A 226 -27.66 -2.26 51.89
C GLN A 226 -28.66 -1.55 52.81
N SER A 227 -28.36 -0.30 53.22
CA SER A 227 -29.25 0.57 53.99
C SER A 227 -30.54 0.97 53.26
N GLU A 228 -30.62 0.78 51.95
CA GLU A 228 -31.84 0.99 51.15
C GLU A 228 -32.78 -0.23 51.16
N ILE A 229 -32.29 -1.39 51.61
CA ILE A 229 -33.05 -2.63 51.67
C ILE A 229 -33.64 -2.76 53.07
N PRO A 230 -34.96 -3.01 53.22
CA PRO A 230 -35.58 -3.21 54.53
C PRO A 230 -34.85 -4.28 55.37
N PRO A 231 -34.67 -4.09 56.68
CA PRO A 231 -33.99 -5.05 57.54
C PRO A 231 -34.56 -6.48 57.45
N GLU A 232 -35.87 -6.60 57.26
CA GLU A 232 -36.64 -7.84 57.11
C GLU A 232 -36.56 -8.50 55.72
N ASP A 233 -36.21 -7.74 54.68
CA ASP A 233 -36.08 -8.30 53.32
C ASP A 233 -34.87 -9.23 53.25
N SER A 234 -34.99 -10.35 52.53
CA SER A 234 -33.89 -11.30 52.36
C SER A 234 -32.74 -10.73 51.52
N VAL A 235 -32.97 -9.73 50.67
CA VAL A 235 -31.97 -9.21 49.72
C VAL A 235 -30.70 -8.73 50.43
N PHE A 236 -29.55 -9.15 49.90
CA PHE A 236 -28.23 -8.79 50.38
C PHE A 236 -27.36 -8.25 49.24
N ARG A 237 -26.69 -7.12 49.48
CA ARG A 237 -25.81 -6.43 48.53
C ARG A 237 -24.38 -6.38 49.10
N HIS A 238 -23.40 -6.78 48.31
CA HIS A 238 -21.98 -6.80 48.74
C HIS A 238 -21.02 -6.43 47.61
N THR A 239 -19.79 -6.05 47.98
CA THR A 239 -18.70 -5.71 47.04
C THR A 239 -17.70 -6.83 46.81
N CYS A 240 -17.87 -7.99 47.46
CA CYS A 240 -16.96 -9.13 47.29
C CYS A 240 -16.97 -9.62 45.85
N GLU A 241 -15.82 -9.52 45.18
CA GLU A 241 -15.61 -9.91 43.78
C GLU A 241 -16.05 -11.35 43.49
N SER A 242 -16.72 -11.57 42.35
CA SER A 242 -17.33 -12.86 41.98
C SER A 242 -17.28 -13.10 40.47
N THR A 243 -17.18 -14.37 40.06
CA THR A 243 -17.39 -14.89 38.71
C THR A 243 -18.26 -16.17 38.76
N GLY A 244 -18.76 -16.65 37.62
CA GLY A 244 -19.47 -17.93 37.54
C GLY A 244 -18.68 -19.06 38.21
N GLY A 245 -19.33 -19.91 39.00
CA GLY A 245 -18.67 -20.84 39.95
C GLY A 245 -18.70 -20.36 41.41
N SER A 246 -18.79 -19.04 41.63
CA SER A 246 -18.92 -18.45 42.96
C SER A 246 -20.32 -18.63 43.58
N SER A 247 -21.35 -18.88 42.76
CA SER A 247 -22.71 -19.16 43.21
C SER A 247 -22.73 -20.26 44.28
N GLY A 248 -23.47 -20.04 45.36
CA GLY A 248 -23.55 -20.93 46.51
C GLY A 248 -22.46 -20.73 47.56
N ALA A 249 -21.55 -19.75 47.35
CA ALA A 249 -20.58 -19.35 48.37
C ALA A 249 -21.26 -18.64 49.54
N LEU A 250 -20.79 -18.94 50.75
CA LEU A 250 -21.20 -18.21 51.95
C LEU A 250 -20.35 -16.96 52.15
N LEU A 251 -21.01 -15.90 52.58
CA LEU A 251 -20.42 -14.64 53.01
C LEU A 251 -20.35 -14.65 54.53
N PHE A 252 -19.15 -14.49 55.07
CA PHE A 252 -18.86 -14.50 56.50
C PHE A 252 -18.49 -13.10 56.98
N ASP A 253 -18.86 -12.73 58.22
CA ASP A 253 -18.33 -11.53 58.87
C ASP A 253 -16.83 -11.71 59.14
N ALA A 254 -16.00 -10.73 58.74
CA ALA A 254 -14.55 -10.89 58.77
C ALA A 254 -13.92 -10.97 60.18
N ARG A 255 -14.67 -10.65 61.24
CA ARG A 255 -14.19 -10.67 62.64
C ARG A 255 -14.62 -11.93 63.41
N THR A 256 -15.83 -12.40 63.17
CA THR A 256 -16.46 -13.50 63.92
C THR A 256 -16.51 -14.82 63.13
N LEU A 257 -16.32 -14.73 61.80
CA LEU A 257 -16.52 -15.80 60.83
C LEU A 257 -17.90 -16.48 60.93
N ALA A 258 -18.90 -15.77 61.45
CA ALA A 258 -20.28 -16.16 61.39
C ALA A 258 -20.85 -15.86 59.99
N VAL A 259 -21.74 -16.73 59.51
CA VAL A 259 -22.37 -16.59 58.20
C VAL A 259 -23.34 -15.40 58.21
N VAL A 260 -23.30 -14.57 57.17
CA VAL A 260 -24.15 -13.39 57.00
C VAL A 260 -25.14 -13.62 55.86
N ALA A 261 -24.70 -14.20 54.75
CA ALA A 261 -25.49 -14.37 53.54
C ALA A 261 -24.98 -15.51 52.63
N LEU A 262 -25.81 -15.93 51.68
CA LEU A 262 -25.49 -16.81 50.57
C LEU A 262 -25.37 -15.95 49.30
N HIS A 263 -24.20 -15.95 48.65
CA HIS A 263 -23.99 -15.25 47.39
C HIS A 263 -24.72 -15.98 46.25
N ASN A 264 -25.43 -15.24 45.39
CA ASN A 264 -26.16 -15.82 44.26
C ASN A 264 -26.03 -15.07 42.92
N GLN A 265 -25.61 -13.81 42.90
CA GLN A 265 -25.61 -13.02 41.66
C GLN A 265 -24.37 -12.12 41.52
N GLY A 266 -23.72 -12.22 40.36
CA GLY A 266 -22.71 -11.24 39.93
C GLY A 266 -23.37 -9.96 39.38
N GLY A 267 -22.77 -8.80 39.67
CA GLY A 267 -23.25 -7.48 39.26
C GLY A 267 -22.23 -6.35 39.36
N LEU A 268 -21.00 -6.61 39.83
CA LEU A 268 -19.93 -5.62 39.88
C LEU A 268 -19.48 -5.16 38.47
N SER A 269 -19.36 -3.85 38.34
CA SER A 269 -18.89 -3.09 37.18
C SER A 269 -17.64 -2.31 37.56
N ARG A 270 -16.73 -2.08 36.61
CA ARG A 270 -15.57 -1.18 36.80
C ARG A 270 -15.96 0.30 36.90
N VAL A 271 -17.20 0.64 36.58
CA VAL A 271 -17.72 2.01 36.56
C VAL A 271 -19.05 2.07 37.29
N GLY A 272 -19.18 3.02 38.22
CA GLY A 272 -20.40 3.28 38.98
C GLY A 272 -20.54 2.45 40.26
N ASP A 273 -21.64 2.70 40.96
CA ASP A 273 -21.93 2.16 42.29
C ASP A 273 -22.67 0.81 42.21
N SER A 274 -21.92 -0.19 41.73
CA SER A 274 -22.39 -1.55 41.46
C SER A 274 -22.14 -2.50 42.63
N PHE A 275 -22.94 -3.57 42.71
CA PHE A 275 -22.85 -4.58 43.77
C PHE A 275 -23.11 -5.98 43.22
N ASN A 276 -22.59 -6.98 43.93
CA ASN A 276 -23.02 -8.37 43.82
C ASN A 276 -24.22 -8.62 44.75
N GLY A 277 -25.03 -9.62 44.38
CA GLY A 277 -26.25 -10.02 45.09
C GLY A 277 -26.10 -11.34 45.86
N GLY A 278 -26.92 -11.45 46.90
CA GLY A 278 -27.13 -12.65 47.69
C GLY A 278 -28.43 -12.56 48.49
N HIS A 279 -28.69 -13.57 49.31
CA HIS A 279 -29.75 -13.54 50.32
C HIS A 279 -29.17 -13.71 51.73
N LYS A 280 -29.68 -12.94 52.70
CA LYS A 280 -29.34 -13.04 54.13
C LYS A 280 -29.54 -14.48 54.62
N ILE A 281 -28.62 -14.99 55.43
CA ILE A 281 -28.65 -16.39 55.88
C ILE A 281 -29.80 -16.66 56.85
N GLY A 282 -30.27 -15.66 57.61
CA GLY A 282 -31.38 -15.81 58.56
C GLY A 282 -32.66 -16.36 57.91
N PRO A 283 -33.22 -15.68 56.88
CA PRO A 283 -34.34 -16.19 56.08
C PRO A 283 -34.10 -17.59 55.51
N ILE A 284 -32.91 -17.87 54.95
CA ILE A 284 -32.57 -19.19 54.41
C ILE A 284 -32.58 -20.28 55.49
N ALA A 285 -31.96 -20.00 56.64
CA ALA A 285 -31.84 -20.93 57.75
C ALA A 285 -33.20 -21.25 58.39
N ALA A 286 -34.11 -20.27 58.43
CA ALA A 286 -35.49 -20.43 58.86
C ALA A 286 -36.31 -21.25 57.84
N ALA A 287 -36.27 -20.87 56.55
CA ALA A 287 -37.05 -21.54 55.49
C ALA A 287 -36.64 -23.01 55.28
N LEU A 288 -35.34 -23.32 55.36
CA LEU A 288 -34.79 -24.65 55.09
C LEU A 288 -34.48 -25.46 56.37
N GLY A 289 -34.79 -24.94 57.55
CA GLY A 289 -34.59 -25.64 58.84
C GLY A 289 -33.13 -26.02 59.12
N LEU A 290 -32.19 -25.10 58.86
CA LEU A 290 -30.76 -25.41 58.85
C LEU A 290 -30.11 -25.48 60.24
N GLY A 291 -30.73 -24.85 61.25
CA GLY A 291 -30.24 -24.87 62.64
C GLY A 291 -29.06 -23.94 62.91
N PHE A 292 -28.98 -22.78 62.24
CA PHE A 292 -28.01 -21.75 62.56
C PHE A 292 -28.36 -21.01 63.87
N GLU A 293 -27.36 -20.83 64.74
CA GLU A 293 -27.46 -20.05 65.97
C GLU A 293 -27.07 -18.59 65.70
N SER A 294 -27.89 -17.64 66.15
CA SER A 294 -27.57 -16.21 66.00
C SER A 294 -26.48 -15.78 66.98
N VAL A 295 -25.49 -15.05 66.48
CA VAL A 295 -24.41 -14.45 67.26
C VAL A 295 -24.42 -12.93 67.10
N GLU A 296 -25.41 -12.31 67.73
CA GLU A 296 -25.51 -10.84 67.76
C GLU A 296 -24.27 -10.25 68.43
N GLN A 297 -23.74 -9.16 67.87
CA GLN A 297 -22.70 -8.38 68.53
C GLN A 297 -23.32 -7.75 69.77
N ALA A 298 -22.70 -7.96 70.93
CA ALA A 298 -23.07 -7.23 72.13
C ALA A 298 -23.03 -5.73 71.82
N GLU A 299 -24.13 -5.01 72.10
CA GLU A 299 -24.12 -3.56 71.98
C GLU A 299 -22.99 -3.01 72.88
N PRO A 300 -22.18 -2.05 72.40
CA PRO A 300 -21.29 -1.34 73.30
C PRO A 300 -22.14 -0.69 74.40
N GLU A 301 -21.79 -0.92 75.66
CA GLU A 301 -22.53 -0.42 76.82
C GLU A 301 -22.85 1.07 76.64
N ARG A 302 -24.14 1.42 76.79
CA ARG A 302 -24.56 2.82 76.80
C ARG A 302 -24.06 3.48 78.08
N ASP A 303 -22.90 4.10 77.98
CA ASP A 303 -22.42 5.08 78.95
C ASP A 303 -23.50 6.16 79.21
N PRO A 304 -23.52 6.76 80.42
CA PRO A 304 -24.50 7.78 80.78
C PRO A 304 -24.40 9.00 79.88
N ALA A 305 -25.51 9.74 79.78
CA ALA A 305 -25.74 10.83 78.82
C ALA A 305 -24.45 11.62 78.48
N PRO A 306 -24.00 11.61 77.22
CA PRO A 306 -22.65 12.04 76.88
C PRO A 306 -22.42 13.49 77.24
N ASP A 307 -21.26 13.76 77.85
CA ASP A 307 -20.68 15.10 77.93
C ASP A 307 -20.75 15.77 76.54
N ARG A 308 -20.85 17.11 76.50
CA ARG A 308 -21.00 17.89 75.28
C ARG A 308 -19.92 17.55 74.24
N ALA A 309 -18.71 17.18 74.68
CA ALA A 309 -17.64 16.68 73.80
C ALA A 309 -17.96 15.31 73.15
N ALA A 310 -18.53 14.37 73.90
CA ALA A 310 -18.95 13.07 73.37
C ALA A 310 -20.21 13.21 72.49
N ALA A 311 -21.16 14.10 72.82
CA ALA A 311 -22.30 14.42 71.97
C ALA A 311 -21.84 15.04 70.63
N ALA A 312 -20.89 15.97 70.67
CA ALA A 312 -20.26 16.55 69.48
C ALA A 312 -19.52 15.49 68.62
N THR A 313 -18.90 14.51 69.27
CA THR A 313 -18.19 13.40 68.61
C THR A 313 -19.18 12.46 67.91
N ALA A 314 -20.30 12.11 68.55
CA ALA A 314 -21.37 11.33 67.93
C ALA A 314 -22.02 12.10 66.75
N ALA A 315 -22.24 13.41 66.90
CA ALA A 315 -22.77 14.25 65.84
C ALA A 315 -21.81 14.37 64.64
N LEU A 316 -20.50 14.50 64.89
CA LEU A 316 -19.46 14.42 63.84
C LEU A 316 -19.48 13.07 63.12
N GLY A 317 -19.58 11.96 63.87
CA GLY A 317 -19.73 10.62 63.29
C GLY A 317 -20.95 10.52 62.38
N ALA A 318 -22.11 10.99 62.84
CA ALA A 318 -23.34 11.03 62.07
C ALA A 318 -23.23 11.91 60.81
N ALA A 319 -22.53 13.05 60.90
CA ALA A 319 -22.31 13.95 59.77
C ALA A 319 -21.41 13.37 58.66
N LEU A 320 -20.67 12.30 58.93
CA LEU A 320 -19.85 11.60 57.93
C LEU A 320 -20.60 10.45 57.22
N ILE A 321 -21.75 10.01 57.73
CA ILE A 321 -22.58 8.95 57.14
C ILE A 321 -23.14 9.32 55.75
N PRO A 322 -23.68 10.54 55.50
CA PRO A 322 -24.20 10.89 54.18
C PRO A 322 -23.14 10.70 53.09
N THR A 323 -23.53 10.03 52.01
CA THR A 323 -22.62 9.76 50.89
C THR A 323 -22.66 10.81 49.80
N ASP A 324 -23.75 11.58 49.73
CA ASP A 324 -23.81 12.79 48.93
C ASP A 324 -22.91 13.89 49.55
N PRO A 325 -21.92 14.43 48.81
CA PRO A 325 -21.01 15.45 49.33
C PRO A 325 -21.70 16.72 49.83
N GLN A 326 -22.82 17.13 49.20
CA GLN A 326 -23.51 18.36 49.58
C GLN A 326 -24.27 18.21 50.90
N THR A 327 -25.00 17.10 51.05
CA THR A 327 -25.64 16.67 52.30
C THR A 327 -24.62 16.50 53.43
N ARG A 328 -23.45 15.93 53.13
CA ARG A 328 -22.32 15.82 54.07
C ARG A 328 -21.77 17.19 54.47
N MET A 329 -21.59 18.10 53.52
CA MET A 329 -21.11 19.47 53.75
C MET A 329 -22.06 20.26 54.67
N GLU A 330 -23.38 20.11 54.48
CA GLU A 330 -24.41 20.68 55.36
C GLU A 330 -24.42 20.04 56.75
N ALA A 331 -24.28 18.72 56.85
CA ALA A 331 -24.23 18.04 58.14
C ALA A 331 -22.97 18.45 58.94
N LEU A 332 -21.82 18.59 58.28
CA LEU A 332 -20.60 19.13 58.88
C LEU A 332 -20.75 20.61 59.27
N ALA A 333 -21.54 21.41 58.52
CA ALA A 333 -21.87 22.79 58.91
C ALA A 333 -22.65 22.82 60.23
N ARG A 334 -23.70 22.00 60.36
CA ARG A 334 -24.51 21.88 61.59
C ARG A 334 -23.64 21.48 62.78
N VAL A 335 -22.77 20.47 62.64
CA VAL A 335 -21.82 20.07 63.71
C VAL A 335 -20.85 21.20 64.09
N ALA A 336 -20.40 21.98 63.11
CA ALA A 336 -19.50 23.12 63.34
C ALA A 336 -20.17 24.31 64.05
N GLU A 337 -21.50 24.41 63.99
CA GLU A 337 -22.33 25.45 64.60
C GLU A 337 -22.84 25.02 65.99
N ASP A 338 -23.56 23.89 66.07
CA ASP A 338 -24.20 23.39 67.29
C ASP A 338 -23.20 23.06 68.42
N PHE A 339 -21.98 22.64 68.05
CA PHE A 339 -20.94 22.20 68.97
C PHE A 339 -19.69 23.09 68.97
N ASP A 340 -19.82 24.38 68.65
CA ASP A 340 -18.68 25.30 68.63
C ASP A 340 -17.89 25.30 69.96
N GLY A 341 -16.58 25.50 69.87
CA GLY A 341 -15.63 25.34 70.97
C GLY A 341 -15.17 23.89 71.23
N THR A 342 -15.78 22.87 70.62
CA THR A 342 -15.33 21.46 70.77
C THR A 342 -14.28 21.02 69.74
N PRO A 343 -13.44 20.01 70.04
CA PRO A 343 -12.52 19.41 69.07
C PRO A 343 -13.24 18.81 67.84
N ALA A 344 -14.48 18.34 68.02
CA ALA A 344 -15.30 17.79 66.95
C ALA A 344 -15.76 18.90 65.98
N ALA A 345 -16.21 20.06 66.46
CA ALA A 345 -16.54 21.21 65.61
C ALA A 345 -15.31 21.76 64.87
N ALA A 346 -14.14 21.82 65.52
CA ALA A 346 -12.88 22.18 64.84
C ALA A 346 -12.51 21.17 63.73
N THR A 347 -12.79 19.89 63.94
CA THR A 347 -12.60 18.83 62.93
C THR A 347 -13.61 18.94 61.79
N ALA A 348 -14.88 19.21 62.10
CA ALA A 348 -15.94 19.44 61.10
C ALA A 348 -15.60 20.62 60.17
N LYS A 349 -15.11 21.75 60.73
CA LYS A 349 -14.65 22.92 59.96
C LYS A 349 -13.50 22.56 59.00
N ARG A 350 -12.52 21.75 59.43
CA ARG A 350 -11.44 21.26 58.53
C ARG A 350 -11.97 20.36 57.42
N LEU A 351 -12.80 19.36 57.76
CA LEU A 351 -13.36 18.41 56.79
C LEU A 351 -14.30 19.10 55.79
N GLN A 352 -15.03 20.13 56.20
CA GLN A 352 -15.84 20.94 55.29
C GLN A 352 -14.98 21.70 54.27
N THR A 353 -13.83 22.24 54.67
CA THR A 353 -12.89 22.88 53.75
C THR A 353 -12.31 21.85 52.77
N GLN A 354 -11.81 20.73 53.26
CA GLN A 354 -11.29 19.65 52.41
C GLN A 354 -12.33 19.17 51.39
N LEU A 355 -13.57 18.92 51.83
CA LEU A 355 -14.65 18.45 50.95
C LEU A 355 -15.05 19.49 49.89
N ARG A 356 -14.94 20.80 50.21
CA ARG A 356 -15.15 21.89 49.25
C ARG A 356 -14.04 21.91 48.19
N ASP A 357 -12.79 21.73 48.60
CA ASP A 357 -11.63 21.68 47.70
C ASP A 357 -11.70 20.43 46.79
N GLU A 358 -12.10 19.27 47.34
CA GLU A 358 -12.35 18.03 46.59
C GLU A 358 -13.48 18.20 45.55
N LEU A 359 -14.58 18.87 45.92
CA LEU A 359 -15.69 19.16 44.99
C LEU A 359 -15.28 20.13 43.89
N ALA A 360 -14.53 21.18 44.21
CA ALA A 360 -14.00 22.12 43.22
C ALA A 360 -13.02 21.42 42.25
N ALA A 361 -12.15 20.55 42.77
CA ALA A 361 -11.23 19.75 41.96
C ALA A 361 -11.98 18.75 41.06
N GLU A 362 -13.05 18.11 41.55
CA GLU A 362 -13.86 17.22 40.73
C GLU A 362 -14.63 17.97 39.63
N GLN A 363 -15.19 19.14 39.93
CA GLN A 363 -15.82 19.99 38.91
C GLN A 363 -14.80 20.45 37.85
N ALA A 364 -13.58 20.81 38.26
CA ALA A 364 -12.50 21.11 37.32
C ALA A 364 -12.20 19.91 36.41
N ARG A 365 -11.95 18.71 36.98
CA ARG A 365 -11.72 17.47 36.21
C ARG A 365 -12.87 17.13 35.26
N GLN A 366 -14.13 17.39 35.65
CA GLN A 366 -15.29 17.18 34.77
C GLN A 366 -15.32 18.19 33.62
N SER A 367 -14.99 19.46 33.86
CA SER A 367 -14.87 20.46 32.79
C SER A 367 -13.73 20.15 31.81
N GLU A 368 -12.56 19.74 32.32
CA GLU A 368 -11.42 19.29 31.49
C GLU A 368 -11.78 18.06 30.63
N ARG A 369 -12.48 17.07 31.19
CA ARG A 369 -12.97 15.90 30.45
C ARG A 369 -13.98 16.30 29.37
N ALA A 370 -14.95 17.16 29.68
CA ALA A 370 -15.93 17.63 28.70
C ALA A 370 -15.27 18.45 27.57
N GLU A 371 -14.23 19.23 27.86
CA GLU A 371 -13.45 19.96 26.85
C GLU A 371 -12.59 19.01 25.99
N ALA A 372 -11.98 17.97 26.60
CA ALA A 372 -11.24 16.93 25.88
C ALA A 372 -12.16 16.11 24.95
N GLU A 373 -13.33 15.67 25.44
CA GLU A 373 -14.34 14.97 24.65
C GLU A 373 -14.87 15.84 23.50
N ARG A 374 -15.16 17.13 23.77
CA ARG A 374 -15.55 18.09 22.73
C ARG A 374 -14.47 18.28 21.67
N THR A 375 -13.20 18.32 22.08
CA THR A 375 -12.05 18.46 21.18
C THR A 375 -11.85 17.20 20.33
N GLN A 376 -11.96 16.01 20.93
CA GLN A 376 -11.89 14.74 20.21
C GLN A 376 -13.04 14.60 19.20
N ALA A 377 -14.27 14.93 19.60
CA ALA A 377 -15.43 14.91 18.71
C ALA A 377 -15.28 15.90 17.54
N ALA A 378 -14.71 17.10 17.79
CA ALA A 378 -14.42 18.07 16.75
C ALA A 378 -13.37 17.56 15.76
N GLN A 379 -12.30 16.91 16.25
CA GLN A 379 -11.24 16.34 15.43
C GLN A 379 -11.74 15.19 14.56
N SER A 380 -12.50 14.24 15.11
CA SER A 380 -13.09 13.15 14.32
C SER A 380 -14.12 13.64 13.29
N ALA A 381 -14.88 14.70 13.61
CA ALA A 381 -15.80 15.31 12.65
C ALA A 381 -15.07 16.03 11.51
N LEU A 382 -13.93 16.68 11.80
CA LEU A 382 -13.05 17.25 10.76
C LEU A 382 -12.47 16.16 9.86
N GLU A 383 -11.96 15.07 10.43
CA GLU A 383 -11.39 13.96 9.65
C GLU A 383 -12.42 13.33 8.70
N ALA A 384 -13.66 13.15 9.16
CA ALA A 384 -14.77 12.69 8.31
C ALA A 384 -15.13 13.70 7.20
N ALA A 385 -15.04 15.01 7.46
CA ALA A 385 -15.32 16.06 6.48
C ALA A 385 -14.20 16.26 5.43
N LEU A 386 -13.00 15.71 5.68
CA LEU A 386 -11.86 15.79 4.77
C LEU A 386 -11.72 14.55 3.85
N ASN A 387 -12.43 13.45 4.13
CA ASN A 387 -12.30 12.20 3.38
C ASN A 387 -13.64 11.47 3.15
N PRO A 388 -14.32 11.69 1.99
CA PRO A 388 -13.97 12.65 0.94
C PRO A 388 -14.16 14.10 1.40
N LEU A 389 -13.46 15.03 0.75
CA LEU A 389 -13.56 16.46 1.03
C LEU A 389 -14.99 16.98 0.74
N ASP A 390 -15.75 17.29 1.79
CA ASP A 390 -17.12 17.82 1.69
C ASP A 390 -17.23 19.22 2.32
N PRO A 391 -17.40 20.29 1.49
CA PRO A 391 -17.62 21.65 1.97
C PRO A 391 -18.82 21.81 2.91
N THR A 392 -19.84 20.96 2.78
CA THR A 392 -21.05 20.98 3.63
C THR A 392 -20.71 20.47 5.03
N ALA A 393 -20.01 19.35 5.11
CA ALA A 393 -19.49 18.81 6.37
C ALA A 393 -18.49 19.76 7.04
N LEU A 394 -17.58 20.39 6.29
CA LEU A 394 -16.63 21.37 6.84
C LEU A 394 -17.34 22.58 7.47
N ARG A 395 -18.39 23.12 6.84
CA ARG A 395 -19.22 24.19 7.44
C ARG A 395 -19.89 23.71 8.74
N ALA A 396 -20.43 22.49 8.74
CA ALA A 396 -21.02 21.90 9.94
C ALA A 396 -20.00 21.72 11.08
N VAL A 397 -18.73 21.36 10.77
CA VAL A 397 -17.63 21.28 11.74
C VAL A 397 -17.30 22.66 12.32
N ARG A 398 -17.11 23.67 11.45
CA ARG A 398 -16.84 25.06 11.86
C ARG A 398 -17.93 25.59 12.80
N ASP A 399 -19.20 25.43 12.41
CA ASP A 399 -20.34 26.01 13.12
C ASP A 399 -20.65 25.26 14.43
N ARG A 400 -20.56 23.92 14.44
CA ARG A 400 -20.82 23.10 15.63
C ARG A 400 -19.71 23.14 16.68
N PHE A 401 -18.45 23.26 16.24
CA PHE A 401 -17.28 23.20 17.12
C PHE A 401 -16.52 24.54 17.20
N ALA A 402 -17.23 25.66 17.04
CA ALA A 402 -16.68 27.01 17.13
C ALA A 402 -15.75 27.20 18.35
N GLY A 403 -14.59 27.80 18.10
CA GLY A 403 -13.51 28.00 19.07
C GLY A 403 -12.44 26.89 19.11
N THR A 404 -12.72 25.69 18.59
CA THR A 404 -11.72 24.60 18.52
C THR A 404 -10.69 24.79 17.40
N GLU A 405 -9.53 24.13 17.51
CA GLU A 405 -8.56 24.01 16.42
C GLU A 405 -9.20 23.37 15.17
N ALA A 406 -10.04 22.35 15.35
CA ALA A 406 -10.72 21.67 14.25
C ALA A 406 -11.65 22.61 13.46
N ALA A 407 -12.36 23.52 14.13
CA ALA A 407 -13.17 24.55 13.47
C ALA A 407 -12.32 25.56 12.68
N ARG A 408 -11.19 26.02 13.24
CA ARG A 408 -10.24 26.92 12.53
C ARG A 408 -9.62 26.24 11.31
N ARG A 409 -9.31 24.94 11.41
CA ARG A 409 -8.85 24.14 10.26
C ARG A 409 -9.95 23.97 9.20
N ALA A 410 -11.18 23.68 9.60
CA ALA A 410 -12.30 23.57 8.67
C ALA A 410 -12.56 24.87 7.89
N GLU A 411 -12.47 26.03 8.57
CA GLU A 411 -12.54 27.35 7.95
C GLU A 411 -11.40 27.58 6.95
N ALA A 412 -10.15 27.29 7.33
CA ALA A 412 -9.00 27.42 6.43
C ALA A 412 -9.06 26.52 5.19
N GLU A 413 -9.69 25.33 5.26
CA GLU A 413 -9.92 24.49 4.08
C GLU A 413 -11.07 25.01 3.20
N LEU A 414 -12.14 25.57 3.80
CA LEU A 414 -13.21 26.24 3.05
C LEU A 414 -12.66 27.44 2.25
N ASP A 415 -11.82 28.27 2.86
CA ASP A 415 -11.17 29.40 2.18
C ASP A 415 -10.31 28.94 0.99
N ARG A 416 -9.61 27.79 1.11
CA ARG A 416 -8.85 27.21 -0.01
C ARG A 416 -9.75 26.73 -1.14
N ILE A 417 -10.90 26.14 -0.82
CA ILE A 417 -11.89 25.68 -1.82
C ILE A 417 -12.45 26.88 -2.58
N ASP A 418 -12.89 27.93 -1.88
CA ASP A 418 -13.42 29.15 -2.48
C ASP A 418 -12.35 29.90 -3.33
N ALA A 419 -11.09 29.90 -2.88
CA ALA A 419 -9.96 30.42 -3.64
C ALA A 419 -9.67 29.59 -4.92
N ALA A 420 -9.72 28.25 -4.82
CA ALA A 420 -9.52 27.35 -5.96
C ALA A 420 -10.66 27.48 -6.99
N GLU A 421 -11.92 27.57 -6.57
CA GLU A 421 -13.05 27.85 -7.46
C GLU A 421 -12.91 29.21 -8.16
N THR A 422 -12.44 30.23 -7.45
CA THR A 422 -12.20 31.56 -8.00
C THR A 422 -11.06 31.54 -9.04
N LEU A 423 -10.00 30.78 -8.78
CA LEU A 423 -8.88 30.60 -9.71
C LEU A 423 -9.31 29.83 -10.97
N GLU A 424 -10.04 28.72 -10.80
CA GLU A 424 -10.61 27.93 -11.90
C GLU A 424 -11.56 28.78 -12.76
N ARG A 425 -12.38 29.66 -12.16
CA ARG A 425 -13.25 30.58 -12.91
C ARG A 425 -12.44 31.53 -13.80
N ARG A 426 -11.44 32.21 -13.22
CA ARG A 426 -10.52 33.10 -13.97
C ARG A 426 -9.78 32.36 -15.09
N ALA A 427 -9.37 31.12 -14.84
CA ALA A 427 -8.72 30.28 -15.83
C ALA A 427 -9.64 29.88 -16.99
N ASN A 428 -10.92 29.57 -16.72
CA ASN A 428 -11.93 29.29 -17.75
C ASN A 428 -12.26 30.54 -18.59
N ASP A 429 -12.32 31.72 -18.00
CA ASP A 429 -12.49 32.99 -18.72
C ASP A 429 -11.29 33.24 -19.66
N ALA A 430 -10.06 33.05 -19.16
CA ALA A 430 -8.84 33.22 -19.93
C ALA A 430 -8.72 32.19 -21.08
N LEU A 431 -9.06 30.92 -20.82
CA LEU A 431 -9.15 29.87 -21.85
C LEU A 431 -10.19 30.25 -22.92
N SER A 432 -11.36 30.72 -22.51
CA SER A 432 -12.45 31.13 -23.41
C SER A 432 -12.06 32.32 -24.29
N ALA A 433 -11.28 33.27 -23.75
CA ALA A 433 -10.72 34.38 -24.51
C ALA A 433 -9.66 33.89 -25.52
N ALA A 434 -8.74 33.03 -25.09
CA ALA A 434 -7.68 32.48 -25.94
C ALA A 434 -8.24 31.69 -27.13
N LEU A 435 -9.27 30.87 -26.91
CA LEU A 435 -9.92 30.07 -27.96
C LEU A 435 -10.67 30.91 -29.02
N ARG A 436 -10.98 32.18 -28.74
CA ARG A 436 -11.65 33.11 -29.69
C ARG A 436 -10.67 33.88 -30.59
N ILE A 437 -9.37 33.70 -30.45
CA ILE A 437 -8.37 34.38 -31.29
C ILE A 437 -8.34 33.71 -32.67
N ASP A 438 -8.60 34.46 -33.76
CA ASP A 438 -8.67 33.88 -35.12
C ASP A 438 -7.30 33.44 -35.67
N ASP A 439 -6.23 34.21 -35.43
CA ASP A 439 -4.88 33.85 -35.87
C ASP A 439 -4.34 32.65 -35.09
N LEU A 440 -4.03 31.56 -35.81
CA LEU A 440 -3.63 30.28 -35.21
C LEU A 440 -2.33 30.39 -34.38
N THR A 441 -1.37 31.22 -34.80
CA THR A 441 -0.09 31.39 -34.10
C THR A 441 -0.29 32.13 -32.78
N ARG A 442 -1.07 33.22 -32.77
CA ARG A 442 -1.45 33.99 -31.58
C ARG A 442 -2.35 33.18 -30.65
N ARG A 443 -3.27 32.36 -31.19
CA ARG A 443 -4.09 31.43 -30.42
C ARG A 443 -3.23 30.44 -29.63
N ILE A 444 -2.27 29.78 -30.28
CA ILE A 444 -1.34 28.85 -29.62
C ILE A 444 -0.56 29.58 -28.52
N ALA A 445 0.02 30.75 -28.82
CA ALA A 445 0.77 31.54 -27.85
C ALA A 445 -0.07 31.91 -26.62
N GLN A 446 -1.31 32.37 -26.81
CA GLN A 446 -2.18 32.74 -25.70
C GLN A 446 -2.64 31.52 -24.88
N LEU A 447 -2.91 30.37 -25.52
CA LEU A 447 -3.23 29.13 -24.82
C LEU A 447 -2.07 28.63 -23.95
N LEU A 448 -0.81 28.80 -24.40
CA LEU A 448 0.38 28.51 -23.60
C LEU A 448 0.53 29.47 -22.41
N VAL A 449 0.14 30.74 -22.55
CA VAL A 449 0.05 31.69 -21.41
C VAL A 449 -1.00 31.21 -20.40
N VAL A 450 -2.20 30.81 -20.84
CA VAL A 450 -3.24 30.27 -19.93
C VAL A 450 -2.76 29.00 -19.22
N ALA A 451 -2.09 28.09 -19.93
CA ALA A 451 -1.52 26.89 -19.33
C ALA A 451 -0.41 27.20 -18.29
N LYS A 452 0.40 28.24 -18.55
CA LYS A 452 1.48 28.67 -17.64
C LYS A 452 0.96 29.42 -16.40
N ASP A 453 -0.05 30.26 -16.57
CA ASP A 453 -0.57 31.13 -15.51
C ASP A 453 -1.57 30.39 -14.60
N PHE A 454 -2.16 29.28 -15.07
CA PHE A 454 -3.14 28.48 -14.33
C PHE A 454 -2.86 26.95 -14.35
N PRO A 455 -1.61 26.49 -14.09
CA PRO A 455 -1.16 25.12 -14.41
C PRO A 455 -1.89 24.02 -13.63
N GLU A 456 -2.41 24.33 -12.44
CA GLU A 456 -3.12 23.39 -11.56
C GLU A 456 -4.64 23.37 -11.80
N THR A 457 -5.16 24.23 -12.68
CA THR A 457 -6.59 24.30 -12.99
C THR A 457 -6.97 23.37 -14.15
N ARG A 458 -8.23 22.91 -14.18
CA ARG A 458 -8.73 22.08 -15.30
C ARG A 458 -8.75 22.88 -16.60
N ALA A 459 -8.99 24.19 -16.54
CA ALA A 459 -8.87 25.08 -17.68
C ALA A 459 -7.43 25.22 -18.22
N GLY A 460 -6.42 25.32 -17.35
CA GLY A 460 -5.00 25.38 -17.74
C GLY A 460 -4.53 24.12 -18.46
N LEU A 461 -4.89 22.94 -17.92
CA LEU A 461 -4.63 21.65 -18.58
C LEU A 461 -5.31 21.56 -19.96
N ARG A 462 -6.59 21.97 -20.05
CA ARG A 462 -7.31 22.06 -21.35
C ARG A 462 -6.65 23.05 -22.32
N ALA A 463 -6.07 24.14 -21.83
CA ALA A 463 -5.35 25.11 -22.64
C ALA A 463 -4.07 24.50 -23.23
N GLN A 464 -3.30 23.74 -22.43
CA GLN A 464 -2.11 23.01 -22.87
C GLN A 464 -2.46 21.99 -23.98
N ASP A 465 -3.48 21.17 -23.75
CA ASP A 465 -4.00 20.20 -24.72
C ASP A 465 -4.46 20.87 -26.03
N ALA A 466 -5.14 22.01 -25.93
CA ALA A 466 -5.59 22.77 -27.09
C ALA A 466 -4.41 23.38 -27.86
N ALA A 467 -3.41 23.94 -27.17
CA ALA A 467 -2.21 24.48 -27.78
C ALA A 467 -1.44 23.40 -28.56
N ALA A 468 -1.30 22.19 -27.98
CA ALA A 468 -0.64 21.07 -28.64
C ALA A 468 -1.35 20.65 -29.95
N ARG A 469 -2.69 20.53 -29.92
CA ARG A 469 -3.50 20.23 -31.12
C ARG A 469 -3.38 21.31 -32.19
N TYR A 470 -3.49 22.59 -31.83
CA TYR A 470 -3.36 23.67 -32.80
C TYR A 470 -1.94 23.81 -33.37
N ALA A 471 -0.90 23.49 -32.59
CA ALA A 471 0.48 23.46 -33.06
C ALA A 471 0.76 22.29 -34.03
N GLU A 472 0.00 21.20 -33.96
CA GLU A 472 -0.01 20.14 -34.98
C GLU A 472 -0.68 20.66 -36.27
N THR A 473 -1.86 21.28 -36.18
CA THR A 473 -2.52 21.90 -37.35
C THR A 473 -1.63 22.94 -38.05
N LEU A 474 -0.97 23.83 -37.29
CA LEU A 474 -0.06 24.84 -37.85
C LEU A 474 1.18 24.21 -38.53
N ARG A 475 1.64 23.04 -38.08
CA ARG A 475 2.72 22.29 -38.74
C ARG A 475 2.24 21.65 -40.03
N GLN A 476 1.01 21.15 -40.07
CA GLN A 476 0.40 20.57 -41.27
C GLN A 476 0.10 21.64 -42.34
N GLU A 477 -0.39 22.82 -41.95
CA GLU A 477 -0.56 23.98 -42.83
C GLU A 477 0.77 24.55 -43.37
N ARG A 478 1.89 24.26 -42.69
CA ARG A 478 3.26 24.65 -43.09
C ARG A 478 4.09 23.49 -43.62
N ALA A 479 3.46 22.39 -44.05
CA ALA A 479 4.18 21.20 -44.50
C ALA A 479 5.21 21.55 -45.61
N ASP A 480 6.48 21.30 -45.30
CA ASP A 480 7.60 21.65 -46.17
C ASP A 480 7.52 20.85 -47.49
N PRO A 481 7.53 21.49 -48.68
CA PRO A 481 7.55 20.78 -49.96
C PRO A 481 8.73 19.80 -50.10
N SER A 482 9.77 19.94 -49.26
CA SER A 482 10.88 19.00 -49.16
C SER A 482 10.47 17.59 -48.72
N GLU A 483 9.44 17.41 -47.88
CA GLU A 483 8.97 16.06 -47.49
C GLU A 483 8.36 15.30 -48.68
N ALA A 484 7.66 15.98 -49.59
CA ALA A 484 7.14 15.35 -50.81
C ALA A 484 8.27 14.86 -51.73
N LEU A 485 9.35 15.64 -51.85
CA LEU A 485 10.53 15.27 -52.63
C LEU A 485 11.37 14.15 -51.96
N ILE A 486 11.46 14.16 -50.62
CA ILE A 486 12.05 13.07 -49.82
C ILE A 486 11.24 11.78 -50.01
N ALA A 487 9.91 11.84 -50.02
CA ALA A 487 9.06 10.68 -50.27
C ALA A 487 9.26 10.09 -51.68
N LEU A 488 9.33 10.92 -52.72
CA LEU A 488 9.63 10.49 -54.09
C LEU A 488 11.04 9.87 -54.19
N PHE A 489 12.05 10.47 -53.55
CA PHE A 489 13.40 9.89 -53.49
C PHE A 489 13.43 8.54 -52.75
N ARG A 490 12.65 8.38 -51.68
CA ARG A 490 12.49 7.14 -50.92
C ARG A 490 11.80 6.02 -51.72
N GLN A 491 10.91 6.36 -52.65
CA GLN A 491 10.28 5.39 -53.55
C GLN A 491 11.24 4.91 -54.66
N GLY A 492 12.14 5.77 -55.15
CA GLY A 492 13.20 5.38 -56.09
C GLY A 492 12.65 4.86 -57.43
N PRO A 493 12.92 3.60 -57.82
CA PRO A 493 12.40 3.05 -59.09
C PRO A 493 10.88 2.89 -59.13
N GLU A 494 10.21 2.88 -57.97
CA GLU A 494 8.75 2.79 -57.85
C GLU A 494 8.06 4.17 -57.83
N ALA A 495 8.84 5.26 -57.81
CA ALA A 495 8.31 6.62 -57.75
C ALA A 495 7.62 7.03 -59.06
N ASP A 496 6.54 7.80 -58.98
CA ASP A 496 6.04 8.56 -60.13
C ASP A 496 6.98 9.75 -60.40
N LEU A 497 7.94 9.52 -61.29
CA LEU A 497 8.93 10.52 -61.71
C LEU A 497 8.43 11.41 -62.86
N SER A 498 7.14 11.35 -63.24
CA SER A 498 6.58 12.19 -64.31
C SER A 498 6.69 13.69 -64.03
N GLN A 499 6.71 14.08 -62.75
CA GLN A 499 6.81 15.46 -62.27
C GLN A 499 8.26 15.91 -62.00
N ILE A 500 9.24 15.01 -62.09
CA ILE A 500 10.64 15.30 -61.75
C ILE A 500 11.42 15.71 -63.02
N PRO A 501 12.17 16.82 -63.01
CA PRO A 501 13.03 17.21 -64.13
C PRO A 501 13.98 16.08 -64.53
N VAL A 502 14.06 15.80 -65.84
CA VAL A 502 14.95 14.77 -66.40
C VAL A 502 16.07 15.44 -67.19
N VAL A 503 17.31 15.28 -66.73
CA VAL A 503 18.51 15.73 -67.43
C VAL A 503 19.14 14.54 -68.14
N ARG A 504 19.11 14.55 -69.48
CA ARG A 504 19.76 13.52 -70.29
C ARG A 504 21.25 13.77 -70.39
N VAL A 505 22.04 12.77 -70.01
CA VAL A 505 23.51 12.82 -69.97
C VAL A 505 24.05 12.22 -71.28
N PRO A 506 24.61 13.02 -72.20
CA PRO A 506 25.20 12.50 -73.43
C PRO A 506 26.50 11.75 -73.13
N ILE A 507 26.78 10.71 -73.92
CA ILE A 507 28.06 10.00 -73.91
C ILE A 507 28.98 10.61 -74.96
N ILE A 508 30.16 11.07 -74.53
CA ILE A 508 31.14 11.73 -75.40
C ILE A 508 32.39 10.84 -75.53
N GLU A 509 32.63 10.31 -76.73
CA GLU A 509 33.83 9.56 -77.08
C GLU A 509 34.95 10.52 -77.52
N ASN A 510 35.79 11.01 -76.59
CA ASN A 510 37.00 11.76 -76.97
C ASN A 510 38.06 11.83 -75.84
N PRO A 511 39.06 10.92 -75.79
CA PRO A 511 40.28 11.21 -75.05
C PRO A 511 41.02 12.33 -75.79
N GLY A 512 41.00 13.54 -75.24
CA GLY A 512 41.56 14.73 -75.86
C GLY A 512 43.04 14.62 -76.25
N PRO A 513 43.59 15.66 -76.91
CA PRO A 513 44.95 15.63 -77.42
C PRO A 513 45.95 15.26 -76.30
N GLN A 514 46.84 14.30 -76.59
CA GLN A 514 47.98 14.02 -75.72
C GLN A 514 48.89 15.23 -75.73
N LYS A 515 48.78 16.01 -74.66
CA LYS A 515 49.67 17.09 -74.28
C LYS A 515 49.99 16.87 -72.82
N ASP A 516 51.27 16.94 -72.50
CA ASP A 516 51.74 16.98 -71.13
C ASP A 516 51.02 18.11 -70.39
N ILE A 517 50.62 17.86 -69.15
CA ILE A 517 50.05 18.92 -68.32
C ILE A 517 51.17 19.93 -68.08
N GLN A 518 50.90 21.24 -68.17
CA GLN A 518 51.92 22.26 -67.90
C GLN A 518 52.24 22.42 -66.39
N ALA A 519 52.07 21.34 -65.63
CA ALA A 519 52.38 21.27 -64.22
C ALA A 519 53.74 20.61 -64.02
N ARG A 520 54.57 21.17 -63.14
CA ARG A 520 55.85 20.56 -62.79
C ARG A 520 55.62 19.58 -61.64
N LEU A 521 55.93 18.30 -61.84
CA LEU A 521 56.05 17.35 -60.73
C LEU A 521 57.09 17.88 -59.73
N VAL A 522 56.63 18.28 -58.54
CA VAL A 522 57.43 18.87 -57.47
C VAL A 522 58.07 17.76 -56.64
N THR A 523 57.26 16.79 -56.23
CA THR A 523 57.71 15.63 -55.47
C THR A 523 56.92 14.38 -55.87
N SER A 524 57.59 13.23 -55.83
CA SER A 524 56.97 11.91 -55.84
C SER A 524 57.66 11.08 -54.76
N LYS A 525 56.87 10.52 -53.83
CA LYS A 525 57.38 9.67 -52.74
C LYS A 525 56.63 8.35 -52.71
N ALA A 526 57.36 7.25 -52.68
CA ALA A 526 56.82 5.96 -52.25
C ALA A 526 56.45 6.05 -50.75
N ARG A 527 55.37 5.36 -50.34
CA ARG A 527 54.74 5.46 -49.01
C ARG A 527 55.74 5.56 -47.84
N SER A 528 55.71 6.70 -47.16
CA SER A 528 55.97 6.82 -45.72
C SER A 528 54.68 6.42 -44.97
N PRO A 529 54.70 6.03 -43.68
CA PRO A 529 53.47 5.76 -42.92
C PRO A 529 52.48 6.93 -43.04
N VAL A 530 51.21 6.58 -43.25
CA VAL A 530 50.29 7.31 -44.15
C VAL A 530 49.61 8.50 -43.48
N ASP A 531 49.52 8.48 -42.15
CA ASP A 531 48.47 9.18 -41.42
C ASP A 531 48.54 10.72 -41.55
N THR A 532 49.74 11.34 -41.45
CA THR A 532 49.85 12.81 -41.39
C THR A 532 49.62 13.54 -42.71
N LEU A 533 50.00 12.96 -43.85
CA LEU A 533 49.74 13.54 -45.18
C LEU A 533 48.31 13.24 -45.66
N TYR A 534 47.75 12.10 -45.24
CA TYR A 534 46.37 11.73 -45.55
C TYR A 534 45.37 12.66 -44.86
N ASP A 535 45.57 12.94 -43.57
CA ASP A 535 44.75 13.89 -42.82
C ASP A 535 44.84 15.32 -43.39
N HIS A 536 46.04 15.73 -43.84
CA HIS A 536 46.22 17.03 -44.52
C HIS A 536 45.47 17.10 -45.86
N LEU A 537 45.43 16.01 -46.63
CA LEU A 537 44.63 15.99 -47.87
C LEU A 537 43.14 15.98 -47.59
N ARG A 538 42.68 15.25 -46.56
CA ARG A 538 41.27 15.15 -46.20
C ARG A 538 40.62 16.52 -45.93
N VAL A 539 41.37 17.48 -45.38
CA VAL A 539 40.89 18.86 -45.15
C VAL A 539 40.94 19.76 -46.40
N HIS A 540 41.56 19.31 -47.50
CA HIS A 540 41.59 19.99 -48.80
C HIS A 540 40.82 19.23 -49.90
N LEU A 541 40.05 18.20 -49.55
CA LEU A 541 39.15 17.54 -50.50
C LEU A 541 37.98 18.48 -50.83
N GLN A 542 37.86 18.83 -52.10
CA GLN A 542 36.78 19.69 -52.60
C GLN A 542 35.50 18.88 -52.93
N THR A 543 35.58 17.56 -52.90
CA THR A 543 34.42 16.66 -52.89
C THR A 543 33.77 16.64 -51.50
N MET A 544 32.44 16.72 -51.47
CA MET A 544 31.61 16.56 -50.28
C MET A 544 31.88 15.23 -49.56
N GLU A 545 31.92 15.23 -48.23
CA GLU A 545 32.24 14.03 -47.43
C GLU A 545 31.10 13.01 -47.49
N VAL A 546 31.42 11.76 -47.86
CA VAL A 546 30.48 10.63 -47.79
C VAL A 546 30.24 10.29 -46.32
N SER A 547 29.06 10.62 -45.80
CA SER A 547 28.82 10.52 -44.36
C SER A 547 28.61 9.08 -43.90
N GLY A 548 29.63 8.51 -43.26
CA GLY A 548 29.48 7.30 -42.44
C GLY A 548 28.73 7.54 -41.12
N ARG A 549 28.25 8.76 -40.83
CA ARG A 549 27.69 9.17 -39.53
C ARG A 549 26.20 9.53 -39.55
N ASP A 550 25.63 9.89 -40.71
CA ASP A 550 24.22 10.30 -40.83
C ASP A 550 23.31 9.10 -41.22
N ASP A 551 23.40 8.03 -40.42
CA ASP A 551 22.55 6.84 -40.59
C ASP A 551 21.06 7.14 -40.43
N ALA A 552 20.72 8.19 -39.68
CA ALA A 552 19.35 8.66 -39.52
C ALA A 552 18.78 9.21 -40.83
N LEU A 553 19.47 10.14 -41.50
CA LEU A 553 19.03 10.65 -42.81
C LEU A 553 19.09 9.56 -43.88
N ARG A 554 20.13 8.71 -43.89
CA ARG A 554 20.23 7.56 -44.81
C ARG A 554 19.01 6.63 -44.67
N ALA A 555 18.61 6.29 -43.44
CA ALA A 555 17.41 5.50 -43.18
C ALA A 555 16.12 6.23 -43.58
N GLN A 556 16.00 7.53 -43.30
CA GLN A 556 14.87 8.37 -43.73
C GLN A 556 14.75 8.43 -45.27
N LEU A 557 15.85 8.34 -46.01
CA LEU A 557 15.87 8.31 -47.48
C LEU A 557 15.65 6.89 -48.07
N GLY A 558 15.39 5.88 -47.24
CA GLY A 558 15.13 4.51 -47.68
C GLY A 558 16.38 3.67 -47.94
N GLY A 559 17.55 4.12 -47.47
CA GLY A 559 18.77 3.31 -47.47
C GLY A 559 18.67 2.17 -46.43
N ALA A 560 18.77 0.93 -46.88
CA ALA A 560 19.02 -0.20 -45.98
C ALA A 560 20.43 -0.09 -45.36
N ARG A 561 20.73 -0.90 -44.32
CA ARG A 561 22.05 -0.93 -43.66
C ARG A 561 23.23 -1.31 -44.58
N ASN A 562 22.96 -1.73 -45.82
CA ASN A 562 23.96 -1.97 -46.85
C ASN A 562 24.07 -0.72 -47.73
N PHE A 563 25.25 -0.09 -47.76
CA PHE A 563 25.55 1.24 -48.36
C PHE A 563 25.21 1.43 -49.86
N ARG A 564 24.74 0.39 -50.56
CA ARG A 564 24.63 0.31 -52.03
C ARG A 564 23.35 0.86 -52.66
N ALA A 565 22.44 1.43 -51.87
CA ALA A 565 21.17 1.97 -52.39
C ALA A 565 21.12 3.50 -52.41
N VAL A 566 21.69 4.14 -51.39
CA VAL A 566 21.67 5.59 -51.19
C VAL A 566 23.00 6.02 -50.59
N GLN A 567 23.70 6.95 -51.26
CA GLN A 567 24.81 7.68 -50.66
C GLN A 567 24.39 9.11 -50.35
N VAL A 568 24.90 9.61 -49.22
CA VAL A 568 24.64 10.96 -48.70
C VAL A 568 25.99 11.64 -48.52
N TYR A 569 26.10 12.81 -49.13
CA TYR A 569 27.27 13.66 -49.16
C TYR A 569 26.97 14.95 -48.41
N HIS A 570 27.96 15.50 -47.72
CA HIS A 570 27.83 16.73 -46.94
C HIS A 570 28.87 17.77 -47.39
N ASP A 571 28.40 18.99 -47.59
CA ASP A 571 29.25 20.17 -47.80
C ASP A 571 29.41 20.95 -46.49
N THR A 572 30.45 21.79 -46.45
CA THR A 572 30.85 22.66 -45.35
C THR A 572 29.80 23.74 -45.00
N ASP A 573 28.97 24.14 -45.96
CA ASP A 573 27.83 25.05 -45.75
C ASP A 573 26.61 24.35 -45.10
N GLY A 574 26.67 23.02 -44.90
CA GLY A 574 25.59 22.19 -44.39
C GLY A 574 24.63 21.66 -45.45
N THR A 575 24.83 22.01 -46.73
CA THR A 575 24.10 21.43 -47.86
C THR A 575 24.41 19.95 -47.95
N ARG A 576 23.35 19.14 -48.12
CA ARG A 576 23.44 17.70 -48.26
C ARG A 576 22.96 17.29 -49.64
N ALA A 577 23.72 16.43 -50.31
CA ALA A 577 23.31 15.81 -51.56
C ALA A 577 23.11 14.31 -51.33
N ALA A 578 22.04 13.73 -51.86
CA ALA A 578 21.81 12.29 -51.84
C ALA A 578 21.66 11.74 -53.25
N LEU A 579 22.40 10.66 -53.53
CA LEU A 579 22.36 9.95 -54.81
C LEU A 579 21.70 8.59 -54.63
N ARG A 580 20.78 8.27 -55.54
CA ARG A 580 20.15 6.94 -55.66
C ARG A 580 19.96 6.62 -57.13
N GLY A 581 20.36 5.44 -57.58
CA GLY A 581 20.22 5.08 -58.99
C GLY A 581 19.90 3.61 -59.22
N TRP A 582 19.42 3.32 -60.42
CA TRP A 582 18.99 2.01 -60.88
C TRP A 582 19.03 1.96 -62.42
N VAL A 583 19.19 0.78 -62.98
CA VAL A 583 19.10 0.56 -64.43
C VAL A 583 17.71 0.05 -64.77
N SER A 584 17.06 0.66 -65.76
CA SER A 584 15.77 0.22 -66.30
C SER A 584 15.65 0.56 -67.79
N GLY A 585 15.10 -0.35 -68.59
CA GLY A 585 14.82 -0.10 -70.01
C GLY A 585 16.04 0.24 -70.90
N GLY A 586 17.26 -0.11 -70.48
CA GLY A 586 18.48 0.30 -71.18
C GLY A 586 18.95 1.74 -70.85
N GLU A 587 18.49 2.32 -69.75
CA GLU A 587 18.93 3.61 -69.23
C GLU A 587 19.31 3.46 -67.75
N LEU A 588 20.45 4.03 -67.33
CA LEU A 588 20.72 4.29 -65.92
C LEU A 588 19.98 5.56 -65.53
N SER A 589 19.07 5.44 -64.59
CA SER A 589 18.43 6.55 -63.91
C SER A 589 19.14 6.82 -62.59
N MET A 590 19.47 8.07 -62.31
CA MET A 590 20.00 8.49 -61.01
C MET A 590 19.22 9.71 -60.50
N LEU A 591 18.58 9.56 -59.35
CA LEU A 591 18.03 10.68 -58.59
C LEU A 591 19.14 11.39 -57.83
N VAL A 592 19.17 12.71 -57.97
CA VAL A 592 19.99 13.63 -57.18
C VAL A 592 19.04 14.49 -56.36
N LEU A 593 19.01 14.27 -55.05
CA LEU A 593 18.28 15.08 -54.08
C LEU A 593 19.25 16.05 -53.41
N VAL A 594 18.97 17.34 -53.41
CA VAL A 594 19.73 18.34 -52.63
C VAL A 594 18.85 18.92 -51.54
N LEU A 595 19.31 18.77 -50.30
CA LEU A 595 18.74 19.30 -49.07
C LEU A 595 19.65 20.46 -48.60
N PRO A 596 19.28 21.72 -48.85
CA PRO A 596 20.07 22.87 -48.41
C PRO A 596 20.07 23.00 -46.87
N ALA A 597 21.06 23.70 -46.32
CA ALA A 597 21.16 23.95 -44.87
C ALA A 597 20.09 24.93 -44.34
N GLU A 598 19.64 25.85 -45.19
CA GLU A 598 18.68 26.91 -44.89
C GLU A 598 17.27 26.55 -45.41
N ALA A 599 16.27 27.38 -45.08
CA ALA A 599 14.86 27.26 -45.48
C ALA A 599 14.56 27.47 -46.99
N ARG A 600 15.45 27.00 -47.86
CA ARG A 600 15.23 26.86 -49.31
C ARG A 600 14.60 25.48 -49.55
N PRO A 601 13.70 25.32 -50.54
CA PRO A 601 13.10 24.03 -50.82
C PRO A 601 14.17 23.02 -51.26
N ALA A 602 14.00 21.76 -50.87
CA ALA A 602 14.74 20.66 -51.46
C ALA A 602 14.57 20.62 -52.98
N ARG A 603 15.54 20.04 -53.68
CA ARG A 603 15.54 19.95 -55.15
C ARG A 603 15.83 18.51 -55.56
N LEU A 604 15.06 17.99 -56.52
CA LEU A 604 15.18 16.63 -57.02
C LEU A 604 15.27 16.65 -58.55
N VAL A 605 16.28 15.98 -59.11
CA VAL A 605 16.43 15.76 -60.57
C VAL A 605 16.70 14.29 -60.83
N ARG A 606 16.22 13.77 -61.97
CA ARG A 606 16.65 12.49 -62.54
C ARG A 606 17.67 12.71 -63.64
N LEU A 607 18.88 12.20 -63.46
CA LEU A 607 19.84 12.00 -64.54
C LEU A 607 19.46 10.74 -65.32
N ALA A 608 19.45 10.87 -66.65
CA ALA A 608 19.11 9.80 -67.59
C ALA A 608 20.33 9.52 -68.49
N ILE A 609 21.01 8.42 -68.23
CA ILE A 609 22.29 8.04 -68.86
C ILE A 609 22.04 6.79 -69.74
N PRO A 610 22.30 6.82 -71.05
CA PRO A 610 22.02 5.68 -71.91
C PRO A 610 22.97 4.51 -71.63
N ALA A 611 22.41 3.31 -71.44
CA ALA A 611 23.17 2.06 -71.44
C ALA A 611 23.36 1.54 -72.87
N GLY A 612 24.39 0.72 -73.09
CA GLY A 612 24.69 0.17 -74.41
C GLY A 612 26.19 0.20 -74.72
N PRO A 613 26.59 -0.08 -75.98
CA PRO A 613 27.99 -0.35 -76.31
C PRO A 613 28.95 0.84 -76.15
N ARG A 614 28.44 2.05 -75.88
CA ARG A 614 29.25 3.25 -75.58
C ARG A 614 29.14 3.73 -74.14
N GLY A 615 28.21 3.17 -73.37
CA GLY A 615 27.97 3.49 -71.97
C GLY A 615 28.11 2.25 -71.10
N LEU A 616 27.14 2.02 -70.22
CA LEU A 616 27.10 0.86 -69.34
C LEU A 616 26.93 -0.43 -70.13
N HIS A 617 27.68 -1.47 -69.76
CA HIS A 617 27.56 -2.78 -70.37
C HIS A 617 26.28 -3.47 -69.84
N PRO A 618 25.50 -4.19 -70.68
CA PRO A 618 24.31 -4.93 -70.22
C PRO A 618 24.57 -6.01 -69.17
N GLY A 619 25.84 -6.32 -68.89
CA GLY A 619 26.27 -7.26 -67.86
C GLY A 619 26.89 -6.59 -66.63
N ASP A 620 26.93 -5.25 -66.56
CA ASP A 620 27.28 -4.53 -65.34
C ASP A 620 26.10 -4.66 -64.36
N ASP A 621 26.37 -5.12 -63.15
CA ASP A 621 25.35 -5.26 -62.11
C ASP A 621 24.87 -3.86 -61.70
N PRO A 622 23.56 -3.55 -61.77
CA PRO A 622 23.03 -2.25 -61.36
C PRO A 622 23.43 -1.83 -59.94
N GLY A 623 23.61 -2.80 -59.01
CA GLY A 623 24.09 -2.57 -57.65
C GLY A 623 25.60 -2.35 -57.51
N TYR A 624 26.34 -2.34 -58.62
CA TYR A 624 27.75 -1.96 -58.74
C TYR A 624 27.96 -0.74 -59.66
N VAL A 625 26.93 -0.32 -60.38
CA VAL A 625 26.92 0.94 -61.16
C VAL A 625 26.59 2.14 -60.28
N VAL A 626 26.01 1.90 -59.10
CA VAL A 626 25.64 2.92 -58.12
C VAL A 626 25.78 2.33 -56.71
N PRO A 627 26.29 3.06 -55.69
CA PRO A 627 26.97 4.35 -55.68
C PRO A 627 28.44 4.26 -55.21
N ASP A 628 28.98 3.05 -54.95
CA ASP A 628 30.23 2.77 -54.22
C ASP A 628 31.53 3.43 -54.79
N SER A 629 31.46 4.18 -55.90
CA SER A 629 32.58 4.94 -56.49
C SER A 629 32.14 6.29 -57.11
N ASN A 630 31.00 6.83 -56.68
CA ASN A 630 30.50 8.13 -57.12
C ASN A 630 30.86 9.22 -56.11
N TYR A 631 31.15 10.42 -56.61
CA TYR A 631 31.59 11.54 -55.78
C TYR A 631 30.92 12.84 -56.22
N VAL A 632 30.50 13.64 -55.25
CA VAL A 632 29.83 14.92 -55.48
C VAL A 632 30.70 16.05 -54.95
N ALA A 633 30.78 17.15 -55.68
CA ALA A 633 31.32 18.43 -55.20
C ALA A 633 30.37 19.57 -55.56
N GLN A 634 30.39 20.64 -54.77
CA GLN A 634 29.76 21.90 -55.16
C GLN A 634 30.70 22.64 -56.11
N ALA A 635 30.20 23.03 -57.29
CA ALA A 635 30.97 23.84 -58.24
C ALA A 635 31.05 25.31 -57.78
N PRO A 636 32.04 26.10 -58.25
CA PRO A 636 32.15 27.52 -57.88
C PRO A 636 30.93 28.38 -58.25
N ASP A 637 30.11 27.95 -59.23
CA ASP A 637 28.86 28.62 -59.61
C ASP A 637 27.67 28.25 -58.70
N GLY A 638 27.86 27.39 -57.70
CA GLY A 638 26.81 26.79 -56.87
C GLY A 638 26.12 25.58 -57.51
N GLY A 639 26.64 25.10 -58.64
CA GLY A 639 26.23 23.87 -59.31
C GLY A 639 26.72 22.61 -58.59
N LEU A 640 26.44 21.44 -59.17
CA LEU A 640 27.01 20.17 -58.71
C LEU A 640 27.92 19.57 -59.78
N LEU A 641 29.09 19.10 -59.35
CA LEU A 641 29.94 18.19 -60.09
C LEU A 641 29.69 16.78 -59.56
N ILE A 642 29.28 15.86 -60.42
CA ILE A 642 28.99 14.47 -60.06
C ILE A 642 29.87 13.56 -60.89
N GLN A 643 30.81 12.87 -60.24
CA GLN A 643 31.58 11.79 -60.84
C GLN A 643 30.76 10.50 -60.87
N LEU A 644 30.79 9.83 -62.01
CA LEU A 644 30.14 8.54 -62.27
C LEU A 644 31.17 7.55 -62.82
N ASP A 645 31.54 6.53 -62.04
CA ASP A 645 32.46 5.45 -62.42
C ASP A 645 31.75 4.08 -62.39
N THR A 646 32.37 3.07 -63.03
CA THR A 646 31.86 1.69 -63.07
C THR A 646 32.84 0.72 -62.39
N ALA A 647 32.36 -0.06 -61.41
CA ALA A 647 33.22 -0.88 -60.56
C ALA A 647 34.05 -1.97 -61.29
N ARG A 648 33.71 -2.33 -62.54
CA ARG A 648 34.43 -3.36 -63.32
C ARG A 648 35.60 -2.80 -64.12
N ARG A 649 36.61 -2.27 -63.42
CA ARG A 649 37.80 -1.65 -64.04
C ARG A 649 38.62 -2.63 -64.90
N CYS A 650 38.73 -3.90 -64.49
CA CYS A 650 39.66 -4.89 -65.08
C CYS A 650 39.08 -5.88 -66.13
N SER A 651 37.83 -5.74 -66.57
CA SER A 651 37.20 -6.75 -67.47
C SER A 651 37.54 -6.62 -68.97
N GLY A 652 38.42 -5.70 -69.35
CA GLY A 652 38.69 -5.34 -70.76
C GLY A 652 37.52 -4.62 -71.46
N THR A 653 36.36 -4.47 -70.79
CA THR A 653 35.14 -3.86 -71.32
C THR A 653 34.77 -2.54 -70.65
N ARG A 654 35.63 -1.98 -69.79
CA ARG A 654 35.41 -0.69 -69.10
C ARG A 654 35.09 0.43 -70.11
N ARG A 655 33.97 1.12 -69.90
CA ARG A 655 33.44 2.13 -70.85
C ARG A 655 32.93 3.42 -70.22
N MET A 656 32.66 3.47 -68.91
CA MET A 656 32.14 4.67 -68.26
C MET A 656 32.96 5.08 -67.05
N GLY A 657 33.30 6.36 -67.05
CA GLY A 657 34.10 7.08 -66.07
C GLY A 657 34.06 8.56 -66.49
N ILE A 658 33.04 9.28 -66.02
CA ILE A 658 32.65 10.63 -66.48
C ILE A 658 32.36 11.56 -65.31
N ILE A 659 32.42 12.87 -65.56
CA ILE A 659 31.99 13.91 -64.64
C ILE A 659 30.86 14.70 -65.30
N VAL A 660 29.78 14.89 -64.56
CA VAL A 660 28.58 15.61 -64.97
C VAL A 660 28.54 16.93 -64.20
N SER A 661 28.53 18.06 -64.90
CA SER A 661 28.28 19.37 -64.30
C SER A 661 26.81 19.75 -64.47
N LEU A 662 26.13 20.01 -63.34
CA LEU A 662 24.74 20.45 -63.27
C LEU A 662 24.69 21.91 -62.81
N ALA A 663 23.82 22.69 -63.44
CA ALA A 663 23.57 24.06 -63.00
C ALA A 663 22.99 24.10 -61.56
N PRO A 664 23.12 25.23 -60.83
CA PRO A 664 22.65 25.35 -59.44
C PRO A 664 21.20 24.91 -59.21
N GLY A 665 20.30 25.15 -60.18
CA GLY A 665 18.89 24.74 -60.10
C GLY A 665 18.61 23.26 -60.34
N LEU A 666 19.64 22.44 -60.60
CA LEU A 666 19.58 21.02 -61.00
C LEU A 666 18.73 20.71 -62.25
N ASN A 667 18.22 21.73 -62.94
CA ASN A 667 17.26 21.59 -64.04
C ASN A 667 17.92 21.49 -65.43
N ARG A 668 19.24 21.68 -65.54
CA ARG A 668 19.99 21.54 -66.78
C ARG A 668 21.40 21.01 -66.56
N LEU A 669 21.90 20.38 -67.59
CA LEU A 669 23.31 20.04 -67.76
C LEU A 669 24.10 21.29 -68.18
N ASN A 670 25.23 21.55 -67.53
CA ASN A 670 26.20 22.53 -68.00
C ASN A 670 27.14 21.86 -69.03
N TRP A 671 27.76 20.74 -68.67
CA TRP A 671 28.59 19.90 -69.55
C TRP A 671 28.78 18.49 -68.99
N VAL A 672 29.33 17.58 -69.80
CA VAL A 672 29.75 16.22 -69.42
C VAL A 672 31.17 16.00 -69.93
N SER A 673 32.05 15.41 -69.12
CA SER A 673 33.39 15.05 -69.58
C SER A 673 33.35 13.81 -70.49
N PRO A 674 34.34 13.62 -71.38
CA PRO A 674 34.46 12.41 -72.17
C PRO A 674 34.52 11.14 -71.31
N ILE A 675 34.11 10.00 -71.86
CA ILE A 675 34.32 8.70 -71.17
C ILE A 675 35.81 8.44 -70.91
N ARG A 676 36.10 7.73 -69.82
CA ARG A 676 37.47 7.43 -69.36
C ARG A 676 38.28 8.68 -68.99
N THR A 677 37.64 9.61 -68.28
CA THR A 677 38.29 10.82 -67.74
C THR A 677 38.18 10.94 -66.23
N ALA A 678 37.38 10.09 -65.58
CA ALA A 678 37.30 10.00 -64.12
C ALA A 678 37.04 8.55 -63.68
N GLY A 679 37.93 8.04 -62.83
CA GLY A 679 37.90 6.67 -62.32
C GLY A 679 38.75 6.45 -61.06
N GLY A 680 39.33 7.50 -60.48
CA GLY A 680 39.80 7.52 -59.10
C GLY A 680 38.66 7.85 -58.13
N ASN A 681 38.94 7.87 -56.83
CA ASN A 681 37.93 8.13 -55.80
C ASN A 681 37.67 9.62 -55.57
N HIS A 682 38.50 10.55 -56.05
CA HIS A 682 38.26 11.98 -55.87
C HIS A 682 38.76 12.79 -57.07
N PHE A 683 38.17 13.96 -57.27
CA PHE A 683 38.61 14.99 -58.22
C PHE A 683 38.81 16.32 -57.47
N GLY A 684 39.73 17.16 -57.97
CA GLY A 684 39.94 18.53 -57.48
C GLY A 684 39.74 19.54 -58.61
N PHE A 685 39.54 20.82 -58.32
CA PHE A 685 39.30 21.83 -59.33
C PHE A 685 39.73 23.24 -58.90
N THR A 686 40.06 24.06 -59.89
CA THR A 686 40.18 25.52 -59.78
C THR A 686 38.94 26.16 -60.45
N GLU A 687 38.94 27.48 -60.61
CA GLU A 687 37.88 28.19 -61.35
C GLU A 687 37.81 27.74 -62.83
N ASP A 688 38.96 27.47 -63.47
CA ASP A 688 39.07 27.20 -64.92
C ASP A 688 39.32 25.72 -65.29
N SER A 689 39.83 24.90 -64.36
CA SER A 689 40.28 23.54 -64.64
C SER A 689 39.88 22.56 -63.53
N LEU A 690 39.32 21.42 -63.93
CA LEU A 690 39.09 20.26 -63.07
C LEU A 690 40.16 19.20 -63.35
N PHE A 691 40.68 18.60 -62.29
CA PHE A 691 41.69 17.56 -62.30
C PHE A 691 41.07 16.25 -61.83
N ALA A 692 41.11 15.24 -62.69
CA ALA A 692 40.57 13.91 -62.41
C ALA A 692 41.56 12.83 -62.86
N VAL A 693 41.62 11.74 -62.11
CA VAL A 693 42.42 10.56 -62.46
C VAL A 693 41.49 9.49 -63.02
N ASP A 694 41.89 8.84 -64.10
CA ASP A 694 41.30 7.57 -64.55
C ASP A 694 42.42 6.54 -64.81
N GLY A 695 42.18 5.28 -64.48
CA GLY A 695 43.23 4.26 -64.39
C GLY A 695 42.77 3.00 -63.65
N GLY A 696 43.71 2.14 -63.27
CA GLY A 696 43.40 0.88 -62.58
C GLY A 696 44.41 -0.24 -62.85
N SER A 697 44.29 -1.35 -62.11
CA SER A 697 45.18 -2.52 -62.17
C SER A 697 45.44 -3.15 -63.54
N CYS A 698 44.65 -2.78 -64.56
CA CYS A 698 44.68 -3.36 -65.89
C CYS A 698 44.88 -2.33 -67.03
N GLU A 699 45.08 -1.04 -66.73
CA GLU A 699 45.40 -0.01 -67.72
C GLU A 699 46.43 1.00 -67.15
N ASN A 700 46.90 1.95 -67.97
CA ASN A 700 47.75 3.02 -67.43
C ASN A 700 46.88 4.03 -66.67
N ASP A 701 47.41 4.61 -65.61
CA ASP A 701 46.78 5.76 -64.95
C ASP A 701 47.06 7.04 -65.75
N TYR A 702 46.03 7.87 -65.86
CA TYR A 702 46.07 9.14 -66.56
C TYR A 702 45.56 10.25 -65.64
N LEU A 703 46.30 11.35 -65.56
CA LEU A 703 45.78 12.61 -65.02
C LEU A 703 45.16 13.40 -66.18
N TYR A 704 43.90 13.80 -66.01
CA TYR A 704 43.17 14.66 -66.94
C TYR A 704 43.03 16.06 -66.35
N GLU A 705 43.31 17.06 -67.17
CA GLU A 705 42.82 18.42 -66.95
C GLU A 705 41.60 18.64 -67.85
N ILE A 706 40.48 19.05 -67.25
CA ILE A 706 39.19 19.27 -67.91
C ILE A 706 38.83 20.75 -67.75
N ASP A 707 38.48 21.40 -68.85
CA ASP A 707 38.03 22.79 -68.87
C ASP A 707 36.69 22.96 -68.13
N MET A 708 36.66 23.75 -67.06
CA MET A 708 35.47 23.93 -66.20
C MET A 708 34.29 24.63 -66.87
N ALA A 709 34.51 25.33 -68.00
CA ALA A 709 33.44 25.98 -68.75
C ALA A 709 32.79 25.05 -69.79
N THR A 710 33.54 24.07 -70.32
CA THR A 710 33.10 23.27 -71.49
C THR A 710 33.12 21.75 -71.28
N GLY A 711 33.69 21.25 -70.19
CA GLY A 711 33.87 19.81 -69.93
C GLY A 711 34.88 19.13 -70.86
N ARG A 712 35.64 19.89 -71.66
CA ARG A 712 36.60 19.35 -72.62
C ARG A 712 37.94 19.06 -71.96
N VAL A 713 38.56 17.93 -72.30
CA VAL A 713 39.94 17.62 -71.90
C VAL A 713 40.91 18.63 -72.51
N LYS A 714 41.60 19.41 -71.67
CA LYS A 714 42.67 20.36 -72.03
C LYS A 714 43.98 19.62 -72.29
N THR A 715 44.38 18.78 -71.34
CA THR A 715 45.64 18.03 -71.31
C THR A 715 45.43 16.64 -70.70
N ARG A 716 46.34 15.71 -71.00
CA ARG A 716 46.30 14.33 -70.48
C ARG A 716 47.72 13.80 -70.35
N GLU A 717 48.13 13.54 -69.13
CA GLU A 717 49.45 12.99 -68.78
C GLU A 717 49.34 11.54 -68.34
N VAL A 718 50.30 10.70 -68.76
CA VAL A 718 50.42 9.32 -68.27
C VAL A 718 51.17 9.35 -66.96
N ILE A 719 50.54 8.90 -65.88
CA ILE A 719 51.17 8.86 -64.56
C ILE A 719 52.05 7.59 -64.48
N PRO A 720 53.26 7.66 -63.89
CA PRO A 720 54.11 6.46 -63.72
C PRO A 720 53.40 5.39 -62.89
N SER A 721 53.06 4.26 -63.53
CA SER A 721 51.96 3.40 -63.09
C SER A 721 51.98 3.02 -61.60
N ALA A 722 50.81 3.13 -60.99
CA ALA A 722 50.47 2.53 -59.71
C ALA A 722 49.27 1.63 -60.00
N GLN A 723 49.35 0.33 -59.69
CA GLN A 723 48.41 -0.67 -60.22
C GLN A 723 46.99 -0.61 -59.62
N ASP A 724 46.48 0.56 -59.22
CA ASP A 724 45.07 0.86 -58.96
C ASP A 724 44.87 2.39 -59.00
N ALA A 725 43.73 2.83 -59.55
CA ALA A 725 43.42 4.25 -59.78
C ALA A 725 43.39 5.06 -58.48
N GLY A 726 43.67 6.36 -58.59
CA GLY A 726 43.92 7.25 -57.45
C GLY A 726 42.88 7.21 -56.32
N ASP A 727 43.37 7.10 -55.10
CA ASP A 727 42.57 7.19 -53.88
C ASP A 727 42.15 8.63 -53.59
N PHE A 728 42.97 9.65 -53.88
CA PHE A 728 42.63 11.06 -53.61
C PHE A 728 43.22 12.02 -54.65
N THR A 729 42.43 13.04 -55.00
CA THR A 729 42.83 14.21 -55.78
C THR A 729 42.38 15.45 -55.01
N ALA A 730 43.29 16.38 -54.73
CA ALA A 730 42.99 17.63 -54.03
C ALA A 730 43.79 18.80 -54.63
N VAL A 731 43.24 20.01 -54.57
CA VAL A 731 43.93 21.24 -54.98
C VAL A 731 43.98 22.19 -53.79
N ASP A 732 45.19 22.63 -53.42
CA ASP A 732 45.39 23.74 -52.48
C ASP A 732 46.25 24.83 -53.16
N GLY A 733 45.64 25.99 -53.40
CA GLY A 733 46.24 27.10 -54.12
C GLY A 733 46.73 26.70 -55.53
N LYS A 734 48.06 26.61 -55.68
CA LYS A 734 48.73 26.19 -56.94
C LYS A 734 49.24 24.74 -56.91
N ASP A 735 49.05 24.01 -55.82
CA ASP A 735 49.55 22.64 -55.71
C ASP A 735 48.40 21.65 -55.86
N LEU A 736 48.51 20.78 -56.87
CA LEU A 736 47.65 19.63 -57.11
C LEU A 736 48.31 18.40 -56.47
N TYR A 737 47.55 17.71 -55.62
CA TYR A 737 48.00 16.53 -54.91
C TYR A 737 47.25 15.29 -55.39
N LEU A 738 48.01 14.25 -55.73
CA LEU A 738 47.49 12.92 -56.07
C LEU A 738 47.99 11.88 -55.06
N VAL A 739 47.08 11.07 -54.54
CA VAL A 739 47.41 9.81 -53.86
C VAL A 739 46.99 8.66 -54.75
N LEU A 740 47.95 7.88 -55.23
CA LEU A 740 47.70 6.62 -55.92
C LEU A 740 48.23 5.48 -55.04
N TYR A 741 47.38 4.91 -54.19
CA TYR A 741 47.62 3.70 -53.37
C TYR A 741 48.93 3.67 -52.56
N ASN A 742 50.07 3.44 -53.21
CA ASN A 742 51.42 3.39 -52.65
C ASN A 742 52.29 4.65 -52.89
N ARG A 743 51.78 5.67 -53.60
CA ARG A 743 52.50 6.91 -53.98
C ARG A 743 51.71 8.16 -53.65
N PHE A 744 52.43 9.16 -53.17
CA PHE A 744 51.99 10.55 -53.10
C PHE A 744 52.76 11.37 -54.14
N MET A 745 52.05 12.17 -54.93
CA MET A 745 52.62 13.09 -55.91
C MET A 745 52.06 14.49 -55.71
N GLN A 746 52.92 15.48 -55.83
CA GLN A 746 52.57 16.89 -55.80
C GLN A 746 53.00 17.52 -57.12
N PHE A 747 52.05 18.10 -57.84
CA PHE A 747 52.24 18.85 -59.07
C PHE A 747 52.02 20.33 -58.78
N ARG A 748 52.90 21.20 -59.27
CA ARG A 748 52.67 22.65 -59.22
C ARG A 748 52.02 23.10 -60.50
N LEU A 749 50.77 23.53 -60.38
CA LEU A 749 50.00 24.19 -61.43
C LEU A 749 50.62 25.58 -61.75
N PRO A 750 50.46 26.08 -62.99
CA PRO A 750 51.02 27.36 -63.44
C PRO A 750 50.58 28.57 -62.59
#